data_AF-A0A937TJ29-F1
#
_entry.id   AF-A0A937TJ29-F1
#
_cell.length_a   1.000
_cell.length_b   1.000
_cell.length_c   1.000
_cell.angle_alpha   90.00
_cell.angle_beta   90.00
_cell.angle_gamma   90.00
#
_symmetry.space_group_name_H-M   'P 1'
#
loop_
_entity.id
_entity.type
_entity.pdbx_description
1 polymer ?
#
loop_
_entity_poly.entity_id
_entity_poly.type
_entity_poly.pdbx_seq_one_letter_code
_entity_poly.pdbx_strand_id
1 'polypeptide(L)'
;MKKLTLLIVLALIIQAYVSSQPCLPQGITFNTQAMIDNFQINHPNCTEIEGIVLIYGDDITNLNGLNVLTSIGAGLTIGNYLSGTPNLTSLTGLDNITSIGGILSIGYNNTLTSLTGLDNLTSIGGNLEIRNNAALTILTGLDNVTSIGGELEIENNSALTILTGLDNVTYIGGGLYINNSALTSLTGLANVTSIGGYLGIYENDALTSLTGIDNINSIWGTLSIGYNATLTSLTGLDNVTAIGGNLHINYNATLTSLTGLNNINATSIDNLYIWHNISLSTCEVESICDYLASPNGGISIQDNAPGCNNPSEVANACGFNLPCLPEGITFSTQTEIDNFQFNYPNCTEIEGDVEINGDYITNLYGLNVLTTFMGDVVIRENEALTSLTGLQGVTSIGGVLEIENNSALTSLIGLDNVTSIGGNLWIRENDALTSLTGLDNVTSIGGNLWIRENDALTSLTGLDNWTTIGENLVISENATLTSLTGLDNVTSIGGVLFISENPALTSLTGLDNVTSIGGNLWIRENAVLTSLTGLDNLITIWGNLFIEDTEALTSLTGLDNVTSVGNLLIWNNASLISLAGLESITFIEADIAIGNSYYGGNPSLTSLTGLDNLTSIGGDFYIERNAALTNLTGLDNLTSIGGGFCIYNNAALTSLTGLDSIDAGSIDDLYICDNNSLSTCEVQSVCDYLASPNGGISIHDNDSGCNSQAEVEAACEAGWVPNINFESEFSIYPNPAKKEIFISSKNGAIIKEVNIYNQIGHKVLYEKIITNTIDVSMLQQGMYIIELVLNESKIREKLTIR
;
A
#
# COMPACT_ATOMS: atom_id res chain seq x y z
N MET A 1 -46.21 16.57 32.33
CA MET A 1 -47.61 16.11 32.47
C MET A 1 -48.42 16.87 31.44
N LYS A 2 -48.50 16.44 30.17
CA LYS A 2 -49.27 15.28 29.70
C LYS A 2 -50.69 15.29 30.26
N LYS A 3 -51.61 15.41 29.29
CA LYS A 3 -52.85 14.65 29.18
C LYS A 3 -53.99 15.20 30.04
N LEU A 4 -55.20 15.26 29.52
CA LEU A 4 -55.83 14.24 28.70
C LEU A 4 -56.91 14.95 27.85
N THR A 5 -56.84 14.97 26.51
CA THR A 5 -57.50 13.99 25.61
C THR A 5 -58.95 13.71 26.05
N LEU A 6 -60.00 13.75 25.23
CA LEU A 6 -60.17 13.32 23.83
C LEU A 6 -61.64 12.90 23.81
N LEU A 7 -62.45 13.51 22.96
CA LEU A 7 -63.64 12.89 22.35
C LEU A 7 -64.06 13.84 21.22
N ILE A 8 -63.56 13.59 20.00
CA ILE A 8 -64.26 12.84 18.94
C ILE A 8 -65.31 13.77 18.30
N VAL A 9 -64.97 14.45 17.20
CA VAL A 9 -65.06 13.99 15.79
C VAL A 9 -66.51 13.99 15.26
N LEU A 10 -66.66 14.56 14.05
CA LEU A 10 -67.84 14.63 13.17
C LEU A 10 -68.90 15.68 13.62
N ALA A 11 -69.31 16.67 12.83
CA ALA A 11 -69.31 16.80 11.38
C ALA A 11 -69.59 18.28 10.98
N LEU A 12 -69.26 18.60 9.72
CA LEU A 12 -69.66 19.80 8.94
C LEU A 12 -68.72 21.02 8.95
N ILE A 13 -67.49 20.84 8.45
CA ILE A 13 -66.88 21.79 7.50
C ILE A 13 -66.29 20.96 6.36
N ILE A 14 -67.06 20.83 5.27
CA ILE A 14 -66.59 20.38 3.96
C ILE A 14 -66.65 21.63 3.05
N GLN A 15 -65.59 21.81 2.25
CA GLN A 15 -65.25 22.91 1.33
C GLN A 15 -64.58 24.11 2.04
N ALA A 16 -63.29 24.40 1.90
CA ALA A 16 -62.32 24.04 0.87
C ALA A 16 -60.94 23.75 1.51
N TYR A 17 -60.55 22.48 1.50
CA TYR A 17 -59.13 22.12 1.40
C TYR A 17 -58.86 22.00 -0.09
N VAL A 18 -58.40 23.07 -0.72
CA VAL A 18 -57.61 22.95 -1.94
C VAL A 18 -56.18 22.78 -1.44
N SER A 19 -55.70 21.54 -1.42
CA SER A 19 -54.27 21.28 -1.49
C SER A 19 -53.72 22.15 -2.62
N SER A 20 -52.80 23.07 -2.33
CA SER A 20 -52.02 23.74 -3.38
C SER A 20 -51.42 22.63 -4.23
N GLN A 21 -52.00 22.40 -5.39
CA GLN A 21 -51.50 21.41 -6.33
C GLN A 21 -50.10 21.89 -6.73
N PRO A 22 -49.06 21.05 -6.68
CA PRO A 22 -47.72 21.44 -7.12
C PRO A 22 -47.87 21.96 -8.55
N CYS A 23 -47.63 23.25 -8.75
CA CYS A 23 -47.76 23.80 -10.08
C CYS A 23 -46.47 23.50 -10.85
N LEU A 24 -46.63 22.63 -11.85
CA LEU A 24 -45.60 22.30 -12.83
C LEU A 24 -44.28 21.82 -12.17
N PRO A 25 -44.28 20.70 -11.41
CA PRO A 25 -43.07 20.14 -10.79
C PRO A 25 -42.01 19.70 -11.78
N GLN A 26 -42.41 19.42 -13.03
CA GLN A 26 -41.49 19.09 -14.13
C GLN A 26 -41.04 20.34 -14.91
N GLY A 27 -41.57 21.52 -14.56
CA GLY A 27 -41.32 22.74 -15.30
C GLY A 27 -42.21 22.94 -16.51
N ILE A 28 -41.89 23.95 -17.32
CA ILE A 28 -42.61 24.32 -18.53
C ILE A 28 -41.66 24.98 -19.54
N THR A 29 -41.92 24.75 -20.82
CA THR A 29 -41.24 25.43 -21.92
C THR A 29 -42.23 26.32 -22.66
N PHE A 30 -41.91 27.59 -22.81
CA PHE A 30 -42.62 28.55 -23.65
C PHE A 30 -41.82 28.76 -24.93
N ASN A 31 -42.33 28.24 -26.05
CA ASN A 31 -41.69 28.40 -27.35
C ASN A 31 -42.43 29.29 -28.36
N THR A 32 -43.57 29.86 -27.94
CA THR A 32 -44.39 30.79 -28.73
C THR A 32 -45.06 31.83 -27.82
N GLN A 33 -45.39 33.00 -28.36
CA GLN A 33 -46.11 34.04 -27.63
C GLN A 33 -47.48 33.55 -27.15
N ALA A 34 -48.16 32.73 -27.97
CA ALA A 34 -49.46 32.18 -27.63
C ALA A 34 -49.42 31.30 -26.36
N MET A 35 -48.31 30.61 -26.08
CA MET A 35 -48.17 29.83 -24.85
C MET A 35 -48.07 30.72 -23.60
N ILE A 36 -47.35 31.85 -23.71
CA ILE A 36 -47.25 32.85 -22.64
C ILE A 36 -48.61 33.48 -22.39
N ASP A 37 -49.28 33.96 -23.44
CA ASP A 37 -50.58 34.65 -23.33
C ASP A 37 -51.67 33.74 -22.74
N ASN A 38 -51.62 32.43 -23.01
CA ASN A 38 -52.57 31.46 -22.51
C ASN A 38 -52.15 30.78 -21.20
N PHE A 39 -51.02 31.17 -20.57
CA PHE A 39 -50.49 30.49 -19.38
C PHE A 39 -51.54 30.36 -18.27
N GLN A 40 -52.19 31.47 -17.89
CA GLN A 40 -53.21 31.45 -16.84
C GLN A 40 -54.51 30.72 -17.23
N ILE A 41 -54.79 30.58 -18.52
CA ILE A 41 -55.92 29.81 -19.03
C ILE A 41 -55.63 28.31 -18.88
N ASN A 42 -54.40 27.90 -19.21
CA ASN A 42 -53.96 26.51 -19.17
C ASN A 42 -53.57 26.04 -17.76
N HIS A 43 -53.12 26.97 -16.91
CA HIS A 43 -52.64 26.73 -15.54
C HIS A 43 -53.27 27.71 -14.54
N PRO A 44 -54.60 27.65 -14.33
CA PRO A 44 -55.30 28.58 -13.46
C PRO A 44 -54.82 28.49 -12.00
N ASN A 45 -54.65 29.64 -11.36
CA ASN A 45 -54.13 29.81 -9.99
C ASN A 45 -52.67 29.34 -9.77
N CYS A 46 -51.91 29.05 -10.83
CA CYS A 46 -50.48 28.81 -10.71
C CYS A 46 -49.73 30.14 -10.47
N THR A 47 -49.16 30.29 -9.28
CA THR A 47 -48.33 31.45 -8.91
C THR A 47 -46.89 31.05 -8.60
N GLU A 48 -46.57 29.77 -8.51
CA GLU A 48 -45.23 29.25 -8.22
C GLU A 48 -44.98 28.07 -9.14
N ILE A 49 -43.88 28.06 -9.90
CA ILE A 49 -43.51 26.91 -10.73
C ILE A 49 -42.40 26.14 -10.01
N GLU A 50 -42.66 24.90 -9.62
CA GLU A 50 -41.67 24.09 -8.87
C GLU A 50 -40.49 23.66 -9.75
N GLY A 51 -40.73 23.33 -11.03
CA GLY A 51 -39.69 22.87 -11.96
C GLY A 51 -39.05 23.98 -12.80
N ILE A 52 -38.34 23.59 -13.87
CA ILE A 52 -37.57 24.51 -14.72
C ILE A 52 -38.48 25.27 -15.69
N VAL A 53 -38.31 26.59 -15.80
CA VAL A 53 -38.98 27.43 -16.80
C VAL A 53 -38.01 27.75 -17.93
N LEU A 54 -38.33 27.32 -19.15
CA LEU A 54 -37.58 27.65 -20.36
C LEU A 54 -38.40 28.58 -21.25
N ILE A 55 -37.85 29.70 -21.69
CA ILE A 55 -38.51 30.65 -22.58
C ILE A 55 -37.58 30.90 -23.77
N TYR A 56 -38.00 30.57 -24.99
CA TYR A 56 -37.25 30.85 -26.22
C TYR A 56 -38.20 30.94 -27.40
N GLY A 57 -37.83 31.56 -28.52
CA GLY A 57 -38.68 31.59 -29.71
C GLY A 57 -38.81 32.98 -30.32
N ASP A 58 -38.82 33.01 -31.65
CA ASP A 58 -38.74 34.24 -32.43
C ASP A 58 -40.00 35.10 -32.34
N ASP A 59 -41.17 34.53 -32.09
CA ASP A 59 -42.44 35.25 -31.99
C ASP A 59 -42.73 35.83 -30.61
N ILE A 60 -41.91 35.50 -29.60
CA ILE A 60 -42.07 36.03 -28.23
C ILE A 60 -41.61 37.50 -28.20
N THR A 61 -42.52 38.38 -27.80
CA THR A 61 -42.34 39.84 -27.75
C THR A 61 -42.55 40.43 -26.36
N ASN A 62 -43.26 39.72 -25.47
CA ASN A 62 -43.50 40.14 -24.09
C ASN A 62 -43.82 38.95 -23.17
N LEU A 63 -43.62 39.13 -21.86
CA LEU A 63 -43.86 38.09 -20.85
C LEU A 63 -45.11 38.34 -19.99
N ASN A 64 -46.01 39.24 -20.41
CA ASN A 64 -47.11 39.75 -19.58
C ASN A 64 -48.03 38.65 -19.02
N GLY A 65 -48.20 37.54 -19.75
CA GLY A 65 -49.00 36.39 -19.31
C GLY A 65 -48.43 35.64 -18.10
N LEU A 66 -47.19 35.93 -17.70
CA LEU A 66 -46.49 35.33 -16.56
C LEU A 66 -46.53 36.20 -15.29
N ASN A 67 -47.22 37.34 -15.31
CA ASN A 67 -47.22 38.33 -14.22
C ASN A 67 -47.82 37.85 -12.89
N VAL A 68 -48.35 36.62 -12.83
CA VAL A 68 -48.84 36.01 -11.59
C VAL A 68 -47.80 35.17 -10.88
N LEU A 69 -46.66 34.92 -11.50
CA LEU A 69 -45.60 34.13 -10.90
C LEU A 69 -44.86 34.94 -9.82
N THR A 70 -44.72 34.35 -8.65
CA THR A 70 -44.04 34.91 -7.48
C THR A 70 -42.73 34.20 -7.14
N SER A 71 -42.56 32.95 -7.57
CA SER A 71 -41.34 32.15 -7.37
C SER A 71 -41.20 31.07 -8.43
N ILE A 72 -39.94 30.69 -8.69
CA ILE A 72 -39.57 29.52 -9.50
C ILE A 72 -38.67 28.63 -8.65
N GLY A 73 -39.09 27.41 -8.37
CA GLY A 73 -38.42 26.49 -7.46
C GLY A 73 -37.09 25.94 -7.99
N ALA A 74 -37.03 25.61 -9.28
CA ALA A 74 -35.80 25.20 -9.96
C ALA A 74 -35.19 26.40 -10.71
N GLY A 75 -34.97 26.31 -12.03
CA GLY A 75 -34.32 27.37 -12.81
C GLY A 75 -35.25 28.14 -13.75
N LEU A 76 -34.86 29.37 -14.09
CA LEU A 76 -35.43 30.20 -15.14
C LEU A 76 -34.39 30.43 -16.24
N THR A 77 -34.73 30.06 -17.47
CA THR A 77 -33.87 30.30 -18.64
C THR A 77 -34.65 31.09 -19.69
N ILE A 78 -34.17 32.30 -20.02
CA ILE A 78 -34.73 33.18 -21.05
C ILE A 78 -33.74 33.28 -22.20
N GLY A 79 -34.08 32.62 -23.29
CA GLY A 79 -33.21 32.24 -24.39
C GLY A 79 -32.22 31.14 -23.98
N ASN A 80 -31.82 30.31 -24.94
CA ASN A 80 -30.88 29.21 -24.73
C ASN A 80 -29.77 29.22 -25.79
N TYR A 81 -28.78 28.33 -25.65
CA TYR A 81 -27.61 28.25 -26.54
C TYR A 81 -27.95 28.04 -28.03
N LEU A 82 -29.14 27.50 -28.34
CA LEU A 82 -29.58 27.18 -29.69
C LEU A 82 -30.60 28.18 -30.26
N SER A 83 -31.30 28.93 -29.41
CA SER A 83 -32.40 29.82 -29.77
C SER A 83 -32.69 30.83 -28.66
N GLY A 84 -32.63 32.12 -28.98
CA GLY A 84 -32.97 33.22 -28.06
C GLY A 84 -34.44 33.65 -28.12
N THR A 85 -34.75 34.81 -27.53
CA THR A 85 -35.98 35.58 -27.79
C THR A 85 -35.63 36.91 -28.48
N PRO A 86 -35.30 36.90 -29.79
CA PRO A 86 -34.68 38.03 -30.48
C PRO A 86 -35.57 39.27 -30.62
N ASN A 87 -36.87 39.17 -30.34
CA ASN A 87 -37.84 40.27 -30.37
C ASN A 87 -38.29 40.71 -28.97
N LEU A 88 -37.78 40.10 -27.89
CA LEU A 88 -38.12 40.48 -26.53
C LEU A 88 -37.31 41.72 -26.11
N THR A 89 -38.01 42.80 -25.80
CA THR A 89 -37.36 44.08 -25.45
C THR A 89 -37.33 44.36 -23.94
N SER A 90 -38.08 43.60 -23.14
CA SER A 90 -38.20 43.78 -21.69
C SER A 90 -38.60 42.47 -21.01
N LEU A 91 -38.23 42.29 -19.74
CA LEU A 91 -38.67 41.17 -18.91
C LEU A 91 -39.96 41.47 -18.13
N THR A 92 -40.60 42.63 -18.39
CA THR A 92 -41.91 42.98 -17.84
C THR A 92 -42.91 41.84 -18.04
N GLY A 93 -43.60 41.48 -16.96
CA GLY A 93 -44.34 40.24 -16.81
C GLY A 93 -43.69 39.26 -15.84
N LEU A 94 -42.44 39.46 -15.43
CA LEU A 94 -41.78 38.71 -14.36
C LEU A 94 -41.68 39.50 -13.04
N ASP A 95 -42.30 40.69 -12.99
CA ASP A 95 -42.07 41.70 -11.94
C ASP A 95 -42.39 41.19 -10.53
N ASN A 96 -43.24 40.17 -10.40
CA ASN A 96 -43.65 39.63 -9.11
C ASN A 96 -42.74 38.50 -8.59
N ILE A 97 -41.76 38.04 -9.38
CA ILE A 97 -40.84 36.97 -8.96
C ILE A 97 -39.90 37.52 -7.89
N THR A 98 -39.86 36.84 -6.74
CA THR A 98 -39.06 37.23 -5.58
C THR A 98 -37.88 36.29 -5.31
N SER A 99 -37.95 35.05 -5.81
CA SER A 99 -36.89 34.04 -5.67
C SER A 99 -36.87 33.07 -6.86
N ILE A 100 -35.65 32.63 -7.18
CA ILE A 100 -35.36 31.53 -8.09
C ILE A 100 -34.47 30.53 -7.34
N GLY A 101 -34.95 29.31 -7.12
CA GLY A 101 -34.24 28.33 -6.29
C GLY A 101 -33.01 27.68 -6.95
N GLY A 102 -32.90 27.75 -8.27
CA GLY A 102 -31.80 27.22 -9.08
C GLY A 102 -31.18 28.29 -9.97
N ILE A 103 -30.87 27.92 -11.22
CA ILE A 103 -30.19 28.80 -12.19
C ILE A 103 -31.13 29.91 -12.70
N LEU A 104 -30.63 31.14 -12.79
CA LEU A 104 -31.18 32.20 -13.63
C LEU A 104 -30.24 32.40 -14.82
N SER A 105 -30.69 32.01 -16.03
CA SER A 105 -29.91 32.16 -17.27
C SER A 105 -30.65 33.07 -18.26
N ILE A 106 -30.02 34.17 -18.67
CA ILE A 106 -30.57 35.14 -19.63
C ILE A 106 -29.60 35.23 -20.80
N GLY A 107 -29.96 34.52 -21.87
CA GLY A 107 -29.09 34.23 -23.01
C GLY A 107 -29.69 34.69 -24.34
N TYR A 108 -28.87 35.22 -25.26
CA TYR A 108 -29.26 35.37 -26.67
C TYR A 108 -30.49 36.27 -26.93
N ASN A 109 -30.74 37.28 -26.08
CA ASN A 109 -31.86 38.22 -26.23
C ASN A 109 -31.35 39.55 -26.81
N ASN A 110 -31.10 39.55 -28.12
CA ASN A 110 -30.38 40.62 -28.81
C ASN A 110 -31.01 42.02 -28.76
N THR A 111 -32.29 42.12 -28.42
CA THR A 111 -33.01 43.41 -28.29
C THR A 111 -33.21 43.87 -26.85
N LEU A 112 -32.85 43.04 -25.86
CA LEU A 112 -33.03 43.33 -24.45
C LEU A 112 -32.00 44.36 -23.99
N THR A 113 -32.44 45.51 -23.46
CA THR A 113 -31.55 46.62 -23.07
C THR A 113 -31.26 46.71 -21.57
N SER A 114 -32.13 46.14 -20.73
CA SER A 114 -31.99 46.02 -19.27
C SER A 114 -32.69 44.74 -18.77
N LEU A 115 -32.53 44.40 -17.50
CA LEU A 115 -33.20 43.28 -16.85
C LEU A 115 -34.46 43.70 -16.07
N THR A 116 -34.96 44.91 -16.34
CA THR A 116 -36.18 45.45 -15.73
C THR A 116 -37.34 44.48 -15.96
N GLY A 117 -38.09 44.21 -14.90
CA GLY A 117 -39.00 43.07 -14.82
C GLY A 117 -38.54 42.00 -13.84
N LEU A 118 -37.30 42.04 -13.34
CA LEU A 118 -36.83 41.21 -12.24
C LEU A 118 -36.68 41.99 -10.92
N ASP A 119 -37.20 43.22 -10.86
CA ASP A 119 -36.89 44.20 -9.81
C ASP A 119 -37.20 43.72 -8.38
N ASN A 120 -38.10 42.74 -8.19
CA ASN A 120 -38.42 42.17 -6.87
C ASN A 120 -37.60 40.92 -6.51
N LEU A 121 -36.72 40.44 -7.39
CA LEU A 121 -35.88 39.27 -7.16
C LEU A 121 -34.84 39.58 -6.07
N THR A 122 -34.80 38.75 -5.03
CA THR A 122 -33.94 38.97 -3.86
C THR A 122 -32.80 37.95 -3.71
N SER A 123 -32.98 36.76 -4.28
CA SER A 123 -32.01 35.66 -4.18
C SER A 123 -32.09 34.70 -5.37
N ILE A 124 -30.94 34.16 -5.72
CA ILE A 124 -30.76 33.12 -6.75
C ILE A 124 -30.05 31.95 -6.08
N GLY A 125 -30.69 30.79 -6.00
CA GLY A 125 -30.14 29.62 -5.30
C GLY A 125 -29.04 28.89 -6.07
N GLY A 126 -28.98 29.03 -7.39
CA GLY A 126 -27.95 28.47 -8.27
C GLY A 126 -27.13 29.55 -8.99
N ASN A 127 -26.75 29.29 -10.24
CA ASN A 127 -25.95 30.21 -11.05
C ASN A 127 -26.78 31.40 -11.55
N LEU A 128 -26.13 32.57 -11.68
CA LEU A 128 -26.60 33.69 -12.47
C LEU A 128 -25.77 33.79 -13.74
N GLU A 129 -26.37 33.47 -14.88
CA GLU A 129 -25.74 33.52 -16.21
C GLU A 129 -26.40 34.62 -17.05
N ILE A 130 -25.62 35.62 -17.48
CA ILE A 130 -26.09 36.68 -18.39
C ILE A 130 -25.18 36.69 -19.60
N ARG A 131 -25.65 36.15 -20.72
CA ARG A 131 -24.79 35.90 -21.88
C ARG A 131 -25.38 36.28 -23.23
N ASN A 132 -24.55 36.76 -24.14
CA ASN A 132 -24.94 36.99 -25.54
C ASN A 132 -26.18 37.92 -25.70
N ASN A 133 -26.35 38.93 -24.86
CA ASN A 133 -27.42 39.93 -25.00
C ASN A 133 -26.84 41.22 -25.60
N ALA A 134 -26.72 41.27 -26.92
CA ALA A 134 -25.93 42.28 -27.63
C ALA A 134 -26.35 43.75 -27.36
N ALA A 135 -27.63 44.01 -27.04
CA ALA A 135 -28.16 45.34 -26.73
C ALA A 135 -28.21 45.67 -25.23
N LEU A 136 -27.82 44.74 -24.34
CA LEU A 136 -27.91 44.91 -22.90
C LEU A 136 -26.85 45.91 -22.43
N THR A 137 -27.26 47.06 -21.89
CA THR A 137 -26.35 48.14 -21.48
C THR A 137 -26.14 48.21 -19.97
N ILE A 138 -27.05 47.63 -19.19
CA ILE A 138 -27.08 47.70 -17.71
C ILE A 138 -27.86 46.51 -17.13
N LEU A 139 -27.58 46.15 -15.88
CA LEU A 139 -28.21 45.02 -15.18
C LEU A 139 -29.34 45.43 -14.23
N THR A 140 -29.81 46.69 -14.31
CA THR A 140 -30.98 47.17 -13.56
C THR A 140 -32.15 46.21 -13.73
N GLY A 141 -32.78 45.87 -12.60
CA GLY A 141 -33.68 44.73 -12.46
C GLY A 141 -33.14 43.69 -11.48
N LEU A 142 -31.82 43.61 -11.27
CA LEU A 142 -31.21 42.75 -10.25
C LEU A 142 -30.89 43.47 -8.95
N ASP A 143 -31.28 44.75 -8.82
CA ASP A 143 -30.83 45.65 -7.75
C ASP A 143 -31.15 45.13 -6.34
N ASN A 144 -32.14 44.25 -6.18
CA ASN A 144 -32.51 43.67 -4.88
C ASN A 144 -31.88 42.29 -4.60
N VAL A 145 -31.11 41.74 -5.53
CA VAL A 145 -30.40 40.47 -5.34
C VAL A 145 -29.26 40.66 -4.35
N THR A 146 -29.29 39.89 -3.27
CA THR A 146 -28.29 39.99 -2.18
C THR A 146 -27.29 38.84 -2.15
N SER A 147 -27.65 37.68 -2.71
CA SER A 147 -26.83 36.48 -2.77
C SER A 147 -27.07 35.65 -4.03
N ILE A 148 -25.99 35.03 -4.51
CA ILE A 148 -25.98 34.05 -5.60
C ILE A 148 -25.37 32.76 -5.03
N GLY A 149 -26.15 31.68 -5.01
CA GLY A 149 -25.73 30.41 -4.42
C GLY A 149 -24.68 29.66 -5.23
N GLY A 150 -24.67 29.84 -6.56
CA GLY A 150 -23.72 29.25 -7.49
C GLY A 150 -22.78 30.27 -8.13
N GLU A 151 -22.48 30.07 -9.40
CA GLU A 151 -21.57 30.92 -10.19
C GLU A 151 -22.26 32.21 -10.67
N LEU A 152 -21.48 33.30 -10.77
CA LEU A 152 -21.88 34.52 -11.46
C LEU A 152 -21.09 34.64 -12.76
N GLU A 153 -21.78 34.45 -13.88
CA GLU A 153 -21.21 34.50 -15.22
C GLU A 153 -21.86 35.63 -16.03
N ILE A 154 -21.06 36.59 -16.49
CA ILE A 154 -21.50 37.70 -17.34
C ILE A 154 -20.59 37.76 -18.55
N GLU A 155 -21.08 37.27 -19.69
CA GLU A 155 -20.25 37.02 -20.87
C GLU A 155 -20.89 37.57 -22.17
N ASN A 156 -20.10 38.11 -23.09
CA ASN A 156 -20.56 38.39 -24.47
C ASN A 156 -21.76 39.36 -24.55
N ASN A 157 -21.91 40.29 -23.59
CA ASN A 157 -22.88 41.38 -23.66
C ASN A 157 -22.17 42.65 -24.16
N SER A 158 -21.97 42.73 -25.48
CA SER A 158 -21.09 43.72 -26.13
C SER A 158 -21.44 45.20 -25.91
N ALA A 159 -22.64 45.51 -25.40
CA ALA A 159 -23.07 46.88 -25.08
C ALA A 159 -23.01 47.19 -23.57
N LEU A 160 -22.68 46.21 -22.72
CA LEU A 160 -22.68 46.34 -21.26
C LEU A 160 -21.43 47.10 -20.80
N THR A 161 -21.62 48.31 -20.30
CA THR A 161 -20.49 49.19 -19.91
C THR A 161 -20.19 49.19 -18.42
N ILE A 162 -21.17 48.80 -17.59
CA ILE A 162 -21.12 48.79 -16.12
C ILE A 162 -22.00 47.67 -15.56
N LEU A 163 -21.67 47.19 -14.35
CA LEU A 163 -22.41 46.12 -13.65
C LEU A 163 -23.48 46.63 -12.66
N THR A 164 -23.88 47.90 -12.76
CA THR A 164 -24.96 48.46 -11.90
C THR A 164 -26.21 47.61 -12.01
N GLY A 165 -26.79 47.29 -10.86
CA GLY A 165 -27.81 46.26 -10.69
C GLY A 165 -27.33 45.10 -9.81
N LEU A 166 -26.02 44.91 -9.64
CA LEU A 166 -25.47 43.90 -8.72
C LEU A 166 -24.98 44.49 -7.40
N ASP A 167 -25.21 45.78 -7.18
CA ASP A 167 -24.60 46.56 -6.10
C ASP A 167 -24.89 45.99 -4.70
N ASN A 168 -25.97 45.23 -4.52
CA ASN A 168 -26.35 44.62 -3.24
C ASN A 168 -25.88 43.17 -3.06
N VAL A 169 -25.22 42.57 -4.06
CA VAL A 169 -24.66 41.22 -3.96
C VAL A 169 -23.47 41.23 -3.01
N THR A 170 -23.57 40.43 -1.96
CA THR A 170 -22.51 40.33 -0.92
C THR A 170 -21.77 38.99 -0.95
N TYR A 171 -22.36 37.97 -1.57
CA TYR A 171 -21.89 36.59 -1.55
C TYR A 171 -22.14 35.89 -2.89
N ILE A 172 -21.10 35.22 -3.40
CA ILE A 172 -21.12 34.32 -4.56
C ILE A 172 -20.60 32.97 -4.09
N GLY A 173 -21.46 31.95 -4.09
CA GLY A 173 -21.11 30.62 -3.59
C GLY A 173 -20.22 29.79 -4.53
N GLY A 174 -20.23 30.09 -5.83
CA GLY A 174 -19.37 29.49 -6.85
C GLY A 174 -18.29 30.46 -7.36
N GLY A 175 -17.93 30.34 -8.64
CA GLY A 175 -17.00 31.24 -9.33
C GLY A 175 -17.61 32.56 -9.81
N LEU A 176 -16.75 33.53 -10.11
CA LEU A 176 -17.08 34.80 -10.75
C LEU A 176 -16.35 34.87 -12.10
N TYR A 177 -17.10 34.93 -13.20
CA TYR A 177 -16.56 35.06 -14.56
C TYR A 177 -17.13 36.29 -15.26
N ILE A 178 -16.25 37.22 -15.65
CA ILE A 178 -16.62 38.46 -16.33
C ILE A 178 -15.86 38.58 -17.66
N ASN A 179 -16.61 38.62 -18.76
CA ASN A 179 -16.09 38.83 -20.11
C ASN A 179 -17.05 39.69 -20.94
N ASN A 180 -16.80 41.01 -21.00
CA ASN A 180 -17.57 41.93 -21.82
C ASN A 180 -16.66 43.06 -22.33
N SER A 181 -16.41 43.10 -23.64
CA SER A 181 -15.44 44.01 -24.25
C SER A 181 -15.70 45.51 -24.04
N ALA A 182 -16.96 45.92 -23.83
CA ALA A 182 -17.32 47.31 -23.56
C ALA A 182 -17.30 47.70 -22.06
N LEU A 183 -17.02 46.75 -21.16
CA LEU A 183 -17.07 46.97 -19.72
C LEU A 183 -15.92 47.87 -19.26
N THR A 184 -16.27 49.00 -18.65
CA THR A 184 -15.31 50.02 -18.20
C THR A 184 -15.03 49.97 -16.71
N SER A 185 -15.87 49.28 -15.93
CA SER A 185 -15.79 49.25 -14.47
C SER A 185 -16.53 48.06 -13.85
N LEU A 186 -16.04 47.59 -12.70
CA LEU A 186 -16.63 46.52 -11.90
C LEU A 186 -17.46 47.03 -10.71
N THR A 187 -17.76 48.34 -10.59
CA THR A 187 -18.36 48.94 -9.36
C THR A 187 -19.65 48.31 -8.86
N GLY A 188 -20.39 47.58 -9.70
CA GLY A 188 -21.55 46.81 -9.28
C GLY A 188 -21.23 45.62 -8.36
N LEU A 189 -19.96 45.26 -8.19
CA LEU A 189 -19.51 44.14 -7.34
C LEU A 189 -18.86 44.62 -6.03
N ALA A 190 -18.94 45.92 -5.72
CA ALA A 190 -18.19 46.52 -4.63
C ALA A 190 -18.51 45.93 -3.24
N ASN A 191 -19.67 45.28 -3.07
CA ASN A 191 -20.07 44.67 -1.80
C ASN A 191 -19.75 43.17 -1.70
N VAL A 192 -19.21 42.55 -2.74
CA VAL A 192 -18.78 41.14 -2.72
C VAL A 192 -17.52 41.03 -1.86
N THR A 193 -17.57 40.14 -0.86
CA THR A 193 -16.47 39.96 0.10
C THR A 193 -15.70 38.65 -0.06
N SER A 194 -16.32 37.63 -0.67
CA SER A 194 -15.70 36.31 -0.87
C SER A 194 -16.31 35.62 -2.09
N ILE A 195 -15.50 34.80 -2.76
CA ILE A 195 -15.87 33.95 -3.89
C ILE A 195 -15.56 32.49 -3.51
N GLY A 196 -16.58 31.63 -3.53
CA GLY A 196 -16.45 30.22 -3.17
C GLY A 196 -15.77 29.34 -4.24
N GLY A 197 -15.50 29.87 -5.44
CA GLY A 197 -14.77 29.22 -6.52
C GLY A 197 -13.69 30.11 -7.15
N TYR A 198 -13.56 30.06 -8.48
CA TYR A 198 -12.57 30.82 -9.25
C TYR A 198 -12.97 32.28 -9.48
N LEU A 199 -11.99 33.17 -9.70
CA LEU A 199 -12.20 34.54 -10.19
C LEU A 199 -11.56 34.68 -11.58
N GLY A 200 -12.37 34.83 -12.62
CA GLY A 200 -11.93 35.02 -14.00
C GLY A 200 -12.36 36.38 -14.57
N ILE A 201 -11.40 37.23 -14.93
CA ILE A 201 -11.65 38.51 -15.62
C ILE A 201 -10.95 38.45 -16.98
N TYR A 202 -11.74 38.24 -18.04
CA TYR A 202 -11.25 37.94 -19.39
C TYR A 202 -11.85 38.86 -20.46
N GLU A 203 -11.05 39.28 -21.45
CA GLU A 203 -11.54 39.97 -22.65
C GLU A 203 -12.40 41.23 -22.37
N ASN A 204 -12.12 41.96 -21.27
CA ASN A 204 -12.74 43.24 -20.97
C ASN A 204 -11.89 44.38 -21.53
N ASP A 205 -11.89 44.51 -22.86
CA ASP A 205 -11.03 45.42 -23.63
C ASP A 205 -11.10 46.90 -23.26
N ALA A 206 -12.17 47.35 -22.59
CA ALA A 206 -12.34 48.74 -22.14
C ALA A 206 -12.00 48.94 -20.64
N LEU A 207 -11.65 47.88 -19.91
CA LEU A 207 -11.37 47.93 -18.48
C LEU A 207 -9.93 48.41 -18.23
N THR A 208 -9.76 49.42 -17.38
CA THR A 208 -8.43 50.01 -17.10
C THR A 208 -7.84 49.64 -15.74
N SER A 209 -8.70 49.26 -14.78
CA SER A 209 -8.34 48.72 -13.45
C SER A 209 -9.41 47.72 -12.97
N LEU A 210 -9.12 46.98 -11.91
CA LEU A 210 -10.06 46.06 -11.26
C LEU A 210 -10.85 46.74 -10.12
N THR A 211 -10.87 48.07 -10.07
CA THR A 211 -11.65 48.81 -9.06
C THR A 211 -13.13 48.45 -9.17
N GLY A 212 -13.76 48.19 -8.02
CA GLY A 212 -15.10 47.65 -7.93
C GLY A 212 -15.17 46.23 -7.37
N ILE A 213 -14.04 45.52 -7.23
CA ILE A 213 -13.93 44.26 -6.47
C ILE A 213 -13.03 44.39 -5.23
N ASP A 214 -12.80 45.63 -4.76
CA ASP A 214 -11.83 45.96 -3.71
C ASP A 214 -12.09 45.27 -2.37
N ASN A 215 -13.31 44.80 -2.10
CA ASN A 215 -13.68 44.19 -0.83
C ASN A 215 -13.54 42.66 -0.79
N ILE A 216 -13.11 42.03 -1.89
CA ILE A 216 -12.85 40.59 -1.92
C ILE A 216 -11.62 40.27 -1.08
N ASN A 217 -11.79 39.40 -0.08
CA ASN A 217 -10.70 38.96 0.80
C ASN A 217 -10.15 37.57 0.48
N SER A 218 -10.97 36.69 -0.11
CA SER A 218 -10.63 35.29 -0.34
C SER A 218 -11.28 34.77 -1.61
N ILE A 219 -10.52 33.98 -2.35
CA ILE A 219 -10.93 33.24 -3.55
C ILE A 219 -10.62 31.78 -3.27
N TRP A 220 -11.59 30.89 -3.32
CA TRP A 220 -11.37 29.48 -2.94
C TRP A 220 -10.87 28.61 -4.10
N GLY A 221 -10.69 29.19 -5.28
CA GLY A 221 -10.10 28.54 -6.44
C GLY A 221 -9.07 29.40 -7.17
N THR A 222 -8.96 29.19 -8.47
CA THR A 222 -8.01 29.89 -9.35
C THR A 222 -8.33 31.38 -9.49
N LEU A 223 -7.32 32.24 -9.41
CA LEU A 223 -7.39 33.65 -9.77
C LEU A 223 -6.80 33.85 -11.17
N SER A 224 -7.60 34.34 -12.11
CA SER A 224 -7.20 34.46 -13.50
C SER A 224 -7.60 35.80 -14.13
N ILE A 225 -6.60 36.55 -14.57
CA ILE A 225 -6.75 37.86 -15.22
C ILE A 225 -6.10 37.78 -16.60
N GLY A 226 -6.94 37.76 -17.64
CA GLY A 226 -6.53 37.41 -18.99
C GLY A 226 -7.05 38.36 -20.06
N TYR A 227 -6.27 38.63 -21.11
CA TYR A 227 -6.79 39.26 -22.34
C TYR A 227 -7.51 40.61 -22.14
N ASN A 228 -7.16 41.40 -21.12
CA ASN A 228 -7.76 42.72 -20.90
C ASN A 228 -6.86 43.79 -21.53
N ALA A 229 -7.11 44.14 -22.80
CA ALA A 229 -6.17 44.88 -23.63
C ALA A 229 -5.75 46.26 -23.08
N THR A 230 -6.62 46.95 -22.32
CA THR A 230 -6.35 48.27 -21.73
C THR A 230 -6.09 48.25 -20.23
N LEU A 231 -6.02 47.08 -19.61
CA LEU A 231 -5.82 46.96 -18.17
C LEU A 231 -4.39 47.43 -17.82
N THR A 232 -4.30 48.48 -16.99
CA THR A 232 -3.01 49.09 -16.61
C THR A 232 -2.60 48.79 -15.17
N SER A 233 -3.57 48.38 -14.33
CA SER A 233 -3.35 48.11 -12.91
C SER A 233 -4.25 46.98 -12.42
N LEU A 234 -3.74 46.18 -11.47
CA LEU A 234 -4.51 45.19 -10.70
C LEU A 234 -5.12 45.77 -9.42
N THR A 235 -5.05 47.10 -9.23
CA THR A 235 -5.76 47.80 -8.13
C THR A 235 -7.22 47.35 -8.09
N GLY A 236 -7.65 46.91 -6.91
CA GLY A 236 -8.91 46.16 -6.71
C GLY A 236 -8.68 44.78 -6.13
N LEU A 237 -7.50 44.18 -6.32
CA LEU A 237 -7.11 42.93 -5.68
C LEU A 237 -6.34 43.13 -4.36
N ASP A 238 -6.13 44.38 -3.95
CA ASP A 238 -5.26 44.74 -2.82
C ASP A 238 -5.67 44.09 -1.50
N ASN A 239 -6.93 43.70 -1.31
CA ASN A 239 -7.42 43.07 -0.08
C ASN A 239 -7.49 41.53 -0.14
N VAL A 240 -7.15 40.91 -1.27
CA VAL A 240 -7.12 39.45 -1.40
C VAL A 240 -5.93 38.91 -0.62
N THR A 241 -6.20 38.08 0.39
CA THR A 241 -5.16 37.51 1.27
C THR A 241 -4.86 36.04 0.99
N ALA A 242 -5.76 35.34 0.31
CA ALA A 242 -5.56 33.94 -0.08
C ALA A 242 -6.33 33.59 -1.36
N ILE A 243 -5.71 32.74 -2.16
CA ILE A 243 -6.39 31.99 -3.23
C ILE A 243 -6.40 30.49 -2.86
N GLY A 244 -7.17 29.66 -3.58
CA GLY A 244 -7.23 28.21 -3.33
C GLY A 244 -6.87 27.42 -4.58
N GLY A 245 -5.95 27.95 -5.38
CA GLY A 245 -5.67 27.44 -6.71
C GLY A 245 -4.53 28.20 -7.40
N ASN A 246 -4.53 28.16 -8.73
CA ASN A 246 -3.48 28.78 -9.53
C ASN A 246 -3.63 30.31 -9.61
N LEU A 247 -2.52 31.01 -9.78
CA LEU A 247 -2.48 32.44 -10.10
C LEU A 247 -2.08 32.61 -11.56
N HIS A 248 -3.03 33.04 -12.40
CA HIS A 248 -2.85 33.24 -13.85
C HIS A 248 -2.95 34.73 -14.21
N ILE A 249 -1.87 35.30 -14.71
CA ILE A 249 -1.86 36.66 -15.28
C ILE A 249 -1.32 36.58 -16.70
N ASN A 250 -2.17 36.79 -17.71
CA ASN A 250 -1.77 36.58 -19.11
C ASN A 250 -2.41 37.51 -20.14
N TYR A 251 -1.69 37.84 -21.21
CA TYR A 251 -2.21 38.64 -22.32
C TYR A 251 -2.81 40.02 -21.93
N ASN A 252 -2.37 40.63 -20.84
CA ASN A 252 -2.77 41.99 -20.47
C ASN A 252 -1.76 42.99 -21.04
N ALA A 253 -1.95 43.38 -22.30
CA ALA A 253 -0.93 44.03 -23.12
C ALA A 253 -0.38 45.35 -22.53
N THR A 254 -1.19 46.10 -21.77
CA THR A 254 -0.82 47.38 -21.16
C THR A 254 -0.44 47.30 -19.68
N LEU A 255 -0.54 46.12 -19.05
CA LEU A 255 -0.25 45.96 -17.63
C LEU A 255 1.26 46.10 -17.41
N THR A 256 1.66 47.02 -16.53
CA THR A 256 3.10 47.32 -16.30
C THR A 256 3.64 46.77 -14.98
N SER A 257 2.76 46.48 -14.02
CA SER A 257 3.13 46.03 -12.67
C SER A 257 2.12 45.05 -12.10
N LEU A 258 2.57 44.11 -11.27
CA LEU A 258 1.71 43.23 -10.44
C LEU A 258 1.24 43.88 -9.13
N THR A 259 1.50 45.17 -8.92
CA THR A 259 0.95 45.92 -7.77
C THR A 259 -0.57 45.71 -7.69
N GLY A 260 -1.02 45.25 -6.53
CA GLY A 260 -2.38 44.75 -6.30
C GLY A 260 -2.39 43.33 -5.75
N LEU A 261 -1.33 42.55 -5.99
CA LEU A 261 -1.24 41.15 -5.51
C LEU A 261 -0.46 40.97 -4.21
N ASN A 262 0.12 42.05 -3.66
CA ASN A 262 1.09 41.99 -2.55
C ASN A 262 0.65 41.16 -1.34
N ASN A 263 -0.65 41.18 -1.01
CA ASN A 263 -1.16 40.62 0.23
C ASN A 263 -1.56 39.14 0.12
N ILE A 264 -1.47 38.53 -1.05
CA ILE A 264 -1.78 37.11 -1.23
C ILE A 264 -0.71 36.27 -0.54
N ASN A 265 -1.13 35.40 0.39
CA ASN A 265 -0.24 34.44 1.01
C ASN A 265 0.31 33.47 -0.05
N ALA A 266 1.64 33.45 -0.22
CA ALA A 266 2.33 32.58 -1.17
C ALA A 266 1.96 31.10 -1.01
N THR A 267 1.76 30.61 0.22
CA THR A 267 1.41 29.20 0.46
C THR A 267 0.00 28.82 0.01
N SER A 268 -0.81 29.81 -0.39
CA SER A 268 -2.17 29.61 -0.90
C SER A 268 -2.23 29.57 -2.43
N ILE A 269 -1.10 29.86 -3.10
CA ILE A 269 -0.94 29.72 -4.54
C ILE A 269 -0.47 28.28 -4.78
N ASP A 270 -1.21 27.53 -5.60
CA ASP A 270 -0.77 26.19 -6.00
C ASP A 270 0.32 26.30 -7.07
N ASN A 271 0.03 27.02 -8.15
CA ASN A 271 0.96 27.23 -9.26
C ASN A 271 0.93 28.69 -9.73
N LEU A 272 2.09 29.21 -10.13
CA LEU A 272 2.28 30.59 -10.57
C LEU A 272 2.50 30.68 -12.08
N TYR A 273 1.55 31.26 -12.81
CA TYR A 273 1.59 31.42 -14.26
C TYR A 273 1.48 32.90 -14.67
N ILE A 274 2.59 33.50 -15.12
CA ILE A 274 2.65 34.89 -15.58
C ILE A 274 3.26 34.94 -16.96
N TRP A 275 2.45 35.14 -18.01
CA TRP A 275 2.96 35.04 -19.36
C TRP A 275 2.28 35.93 -20.41
N HIS A 276 3.03 36.34 -21.43
CA HIS A 276 2.53 37.17 -22.54
C HIS A 276 1.94 38.53 -22.09
N ASN A 277 2.40 39.11 -20.99
CA ASN A 277 2.07 40.48 -20.59
C ASN A 277 3.18 41.42 -21.09
N ILE A 278 3.11 41.80 -22.37
CA ILE A 278 4.23 42.41 -23.11
C ILE A 278 4.78 43.73 -22.53
N SER A 279 4.03 44.42 -21.67
CA SER A 279 4.46 45.66 -20.99
C SER A 279 4.83 45.46 -19.52
N LEU A 280 4.68 44.25 -18.99
CA LEU A 280 4.86 43.95 -17.57
C LEU A 280 6.34 43.82 -17.25
N SER A 281 6.90 44.81 -16.55
CA SER A 281 8.33 44.87 -16.19
C SER A 281 8.60 44.87 -14.68
N THR A 282 7.55 44.90 -13.86
CA THR A 282 7.62 44.96 -12.39
C THR A 282 6.77 43.84 -11.80
N CYS A 283 7.42 42.80 -11.28
CA CYS A 283 6.77 41.60 -10.73
C CYS A 283 7.18 41.29 -9.30
N GLU A 284 8.15 42.03 -8.75
CA GLU A 284 8.74 41.89 -7.43
C GLU A 284 7.81 42.37 -6.29
N VAL A 285 6.54 41.93 -6.32
CA VAL A 285 5.59 42.11 -5.23
C VAL A 285 5.78 41.02 -4.17
N GLU A 286 5.47 41.32 -2.91
CA GLU A 286 5.75 40.46 -1.74
C GLU A 286 5.28 39.02 -1.95
N SER A 287 4.01 38.82 -2.33
CA SER A 287 3.45 37.50 -2.61
C SER A 287 4.21 36.66 -3.65
N ILE A 288 4.73 37.29 -4.70
CA ILE A 288 5.47 36.60 -5.78
C ILE A 288 6.90 36.33 -5.33
N CYS A 289 7.53 37.27 -4.62
CA CYS A 289 8.86 37.06 -4.05
C CYS A 289 8.85 35.92 -3.02
N ASP A 290 7.86 35.88 -2.15
CA ASP A 290 7.69 34.83 -1.15
C ASP A 290 7.43 33.46 -1.81
N TYR A 291 6.61 33.41 -2.87
CA TYR A 291 6.40 32.18 -3.64
C TYR A 291 7.69 31.67 -4.29
N LEU A 292 8.45 32.54 -4.95
CA LEU A 292 9.71 32.16 -5.61
C LEU A 292 10.82 31.79 -4.61
N ALA A 293 10.77 32.31 -3.37
CA ALA A 293 11.74 31.98 -2.33
C ALA A 293 11.53 30.57 -1.76
N SER A 294 10.30 30.07 -1.79
CA SER A 294 9.93 28.72 -1.35
C SER A 294 8.81 28.15 -2.21
N PRO A 295 9.10 27.76 -3.47
CA PRO A 295 8.08 27.26 -4.39
C PRO A 295 7.45 25.98 -3.83
N ASN A 296 6.12 25.93 -3.77
CA ASN A 296 5.32 24.77 -3.38
C ASN A 296 4.60 24.12 -4.58
N GLY A 297 4.86 24.61 -5.80
CA GLY A 297 4.31 24.08 -7.05
C GLY A 297 5.00 24.70 -8.27
N GLY A 298 4.35 24.59 -9.43
CA GLY A 298 4.90 24.98 -10.73
C GLY A 298 5.06 26.49 -10.89
N ILE A 299 6.20 26.89 -11.45
CA ILE A 299 6.47 28.27 -11.87
C ILE A 299 6.51 28.33 -13.39
N SER A 300 5.77 29.26 -13.99
CA SER A 300 5.88 29.59 -15.41
C SER A 300 5.79 31.10 -15.58
N ILE A 301 6.95 31.75 -15.66
CA ILE A 301 7.07 33.18 -15.96
C ILE A 301 7.78 33.30 -17.30
N GLN A 302 7.12 33.82 -18.34
CA GLN A 302 7.70 33.88 -19.69
C GLN A 302 7.05 34.93 -20.59
N ASP A 303 7.77 35.39 -21.61
CA ASP A 303 7.24 36.28 -22.66
C ASP A 303 6.63 37.59 -22.10
N ASN A 304 7.22 38.13 -21.03
CA ASN A 304 6.86 39.44 -20.48
C ASN A 304 7.99 40.46 -20.79
N ALA A 305 7.85 41.70 -20.33
CA ALA A 305 8.92 42.68 -20.51
C ALA A 305 10.13 42.34 -19.60
N PRO A 306 11.34 42.83 -19.94
CA PRO A 306 12.52 42.65 -19.09
C PRO A 306 12.27 43.10 -17.65
N GLY A 307 12.70 42.28 -16.69
CA GLY A 307 12.36 42.40 -15.26
C GLY A 307 11.31 41.37 -14.81
N CYS A 308 10.51 40.86 -15.75
CA CYS A 308 9.49 39.83 -15.54
C CYS A 308 9.55 38.70 -16.58
N ASN A 309 10.61 38.60 -17.38
CA ASN A 309 10.60 37.73 -18.56
C ASN A 309 10.91 36.26 -18.24
N ASN A 310 11.42 35.95 -17.04
CA ASN A 310 11.63 34.59 -16.54
C ASN A 310 11.70 34.58 -15.01
N PRO A 311 11.59 33.41 -14.34
CA PRO A 311 11.61 33.34 -12.88
C PRO A 311 12.90 33.88 -12.26
N SER A 312 14.04 33.72 -12.94
CA SER A 312 15.33 34.21 -12.45
C SER A 312 15.41 35.73 -12.44
N GLU A 313 14.85 36.42 -13.44
CA GLU A 313 14.78 37.89 -13.44
C GLU A 313 13.97 38.41 -12.25
N VAL A 314 12.84 37.78 -11.95
CA VAL A 314 11.97 38.17 -10.84
C VAL A 314 12.63 37.88 -9.49
N ALA A 315 13.19 36.68 -9.28
CA ALA A 315 13.92 36.33 -8.07
C ALA A 315 15.09 37.30 -7.79
N ASN A 316 15.85 37.66 -8.83
CA ASN A 316 16.93 38.63 -8.73
C ASN A 316 16.41 40.03 -8.33
N ALA A 317 15.26 40.45 -8.87
CA ALA A 317 14.59 41.69 -8.48
C ALA A 317 14.12 41.65 -7.01
N CYS A 318 13.68 40.49 -6.52
CA CYS A 318 13.36 40.22 -5.12
C CYS A 318 14.60 40.15 -4.19
N GLY A 319 15.81 40.10 -4.74
CA GLY A 319 17.07 40.14 -3.99
C GLY A 319 17.69 38.79 -3.64
N PHE A 320 17.29 37.70 -4.31
CA PHE A 320 17.87 36.36 -4.13
C PHE A 320 18.05 35.61 -5.46
N ASN A 321 18.86 34.54 -5.44
CA ASN A 321 18.94 33.60 -6.56
C ASN A 321 17.87 32.52 -6.37
N LEU A 322 17.16 32.15 -7.44
CA LEU A 322 16.13 31.12 -7.39
C LEU A 322 16.71 29.80 -6.82
N PRO A 323 16.16 29.25 -5.71
CA PRO A 323 16.66 28.02 -5.12
C PRO A 323 16.32 26.80 -5.99
N CYS A 324 17.15 25.76 -5.90
CA CYS A 324 16.94 24.50 -6.62
C CYS A 324 16.08 23.55 -5.78
N LEU A 325 14.79 23.92 -5.62
CA LEU A 325 13.73 23.06 -5.08
C LEU A 325 14.07 22.38 -3.73
N PRO A 326 14.20 23.14 -2.63
CA PRO A 326 14.57 22.60 -1.32
C PRO A 326 13.53 21.63 -0.75
N GLU A 327 12.26 21.81 -1.10
CA GLU A 327 11.14 20.94 -0.69
C GLU A 327 10.82 19.86 -1.73
N GLY A 328 11.56 19.80 -2.85
CA GLY A 328 11.33 18.84 -3.92
C GLY A 328 10.37 19.32 -5.01
N ILE A 329 9.90 18.41 -5.86
CA ILE A 329 8.98 18.68 -6.96
C ILE A 329 8.22 17.41 -7.41
N THR A 330 6.93 17.57 -7.73
CA THR A 330 6.15 16.56 -8.43
C THR A 330 5.96 16.97 -9.89
N PHE A 331 6.28 16.06 -10.80
CA PHE A 331 5.99 16.17 -12.23
C PHE A 331 4.79 15.28 -12.56
N SER A 332 3.70 15.89 -13.04
CA SER A 332 2.49 15.16 -13.46
C SER A 332 2.16 15.30 -14.93
N THR A 333 2.89 16.14 -15.65
CA THR A 333 2.74 16.33 -17.09
C THR A 333 4.09 16.38 -17.81
N GLN A 334 4.10 15.98 -19.08
CA GLN A 334 5.27 16.11 -19.94
C GLN A 334 5.76 17.56 -20.06
N THR A 335 4.83 18.53 -20.05
CA THR A 335 5.16 19.95 -20.15
C THR A 335 6.01 20.43 -18.97
N GLU A 336 5.76 19.93 -17.75
CA GLU A 336 6.55 20.31 -16.58
C GLU A 336 7.99 19.78 -16.68
N ILE A 337 8.15 18.54 -17.16
CA ILE A 337 9.47 17.97 -17.45
C ILE A 337 10.18 18.79 -18.53
N ASP A 338 9.52 19.02 -19.66
CA ASP A 338 10.11 19.72 -20.81
C ASP A 338 10.54 21.15 -20.48
N ASN A 339 9.80 21.81 -19.58
CA ASN A 339 10.08 23.17 -19.14
C ASN A 339 10.99 23.25 -17.90
N PHE A 340 11.42 22.14 -17.32
CA PHE A 340 12.20 22.13 -16.08
C PHE A 340 13.41 23.06 -16.14
N GLN A 341 14.26 22.91 -17.17
CA GLN A 341 15.44 23.75 -17.34
C GLN A 341 15.10 25.22 -17.63
N PHE A 342 13.94 25.51 -18.21
CA PHE A 342 13.50 26.89 -18.42
C PHE A 342 13.07 27.53 -17.10
N ASN A 343 12.32 26.79 -16.28
CA ASN A 343 11.81 27.24 -14.99
C ASN A 343 12.91 27.32 -13.92
N TYR A 344 13.89 26.41 -13.97
CA TYR A 344 14.98 26.26 -13.02
C TYR A 344 16.36 26.18 -13.71
N PRO A 345 16.81 27.25 -14.40
CA PRO A 345 17.94 27.20 -15.35
C PRO A 345 19.32 26.88 -14.74
N ASN A 346 19.49 27.02 -13.43
CA ASN A 346 20.73 26.71 -12.73
C ASN A 346 20.58 25.53 -11.76
N CYS A 347 19.50 24.78 -11.86
CA CYS A 347 19.18 23.70 -10.93
C CYS A 347 19.79 22.38 -11.42
N THR A 348 20.81 21.90 -10.69
CA THR A 348 21.54 20.65 -10.99
C THR A 348 21.46 19.62 -9.86
N GLU A 349 20.96 20.02 -8.69
CA GLU A 349 20.87 19.20 -7.46
C GLU A 349 19.59 19.54 -6.71
N ILE A 350 18.62 18.63 -6.66
CA ILE A 350 17.37 18.84 -5.93
C ILE A 350 17.54 18.31 -4.50
N GLU A 351 17.31 19.17 -3.50
CA GLU A 351 17.50 18.80 -2.09
C GLU A 351 16.33 17.96 -1.56
N GLY A 352 15.09 18.30 -1.93
CA GLY A 352 13.90 17.56 -1.50
C GLY A 352 13.55 16.36 -2.38
N ASP A 353 12.35 15.83 -2.17
CA ASP A 353 11.88 14.62 -2.84
C ASP A 353 11.39 14.91 -4.27
N VAL A 354 11.61 13.97 -5.19
CA VAL A 354 11.17 14.09 -6.57
C VAL A 354 10.18 12.98 -6.88
N GLU A 355 8.97 13.38 -7.27
CA GLU A 355 7.94 12.46 -7.75
C GLU A 355 7.68 12.70 -9.24
N ILE A 356 7.70 11.64 -10.04
CA ILE A 356 7.31 11.65 -11.45
C ILE A 356 6.12 10.72 -11.59
N ASN A 357 4.93 11.33 -11.70
CA ASN A 357 3.65 10.63 -11.73
C ASN A 357 2.67 11.30 -12.70
N GLY A 358 2.60 10.78 -13.93
CA GLY A 358 1.53 11.09 -14.85
C GLY A 358 1.47 10.20 -16.10
N ASP A 359 0.27 9.71 -16.42
CA ASP A 359 -0.03 8.78 -17.52
C ASP A 359 0.56 9.19 -18.90
N TYR A 360 0.71 10.51 -19.14
CA TYR A 360 1.16 11.06 -20.41
C TYR A 360 2.64 11.48 -20.44
N ILE A 361 3.41 11.15 -19.41
CA ILE A 361 4.87 11.34 -19.40
C ILE A 361 5.51 10.24 -20.26
N THR A 362 6.17 10.65 -21.34
CA THR A 362 6.76 9.77 -22.35
C THR A 362 8.28 9.71 -22.29
N ASN A 363 8.91 10.74 -21.72
CA ASN A 363 10.36 10.87 -21.60
C ASN A 363 10.75 11.84 -20.48
N LEU A 364 12.01 11.77 -20.03
CA LEU A 364 12.55 12.61 -18.97
C LEU A 364 13.60 13.63 -19.48
N TYR A 365 13.60 13.97 -20.77
CA TYR A 365 14.74 14.67 -21.40
C TYR A 365 15.03 16.04 -20.80
N GLY A 366 14.03 16.74 -20.28
CA GLY A 366 14.21 18.04 -19.61
C GLY A 366 14.95 17.97 -18.28
N LEU A 367 15.15 16.77 -17.72
CA LEU A 367 15.86 16.54 -16.45
C LEU A 367 17.36 16.23 -16.62
N ASN A 368 17.88 16.28 -17.85
CA ASN A 368 19.26 15.87 -18.19
C ASN A 368 20.38 16.74 -17.57
N VAL A 369 20.02 17.84 -16.93
CA VAL A 369 20.93 18.72 -16.20
C VAL A 369 21.16 18.28 -14.75
N LEU A 370 20.32 17.38 -14.23
CA LEU A 370 20.38 16.92 -12.84
C LEU A 370 21.51 15.92 -12.64
N THR A 371 22.22 16.08 -11.52
CA THR A 371 23.40 15.28 -11.15
C THR A 371 23.25 14.57 -9.80
N THR A 372 22.40 15.11 -8.93
CA THR A 372 22.17 14.58 -7.59
C THR A 372 20.71 14.80 -7.19
N PHE A 373 20.11 13.80 -6.56
CA PHE A 373 18.89 13.93 -5.76
C PHE A 373 19.27 13.66 -4.30
N MET A 374 19.02 14.61 -3.40
CA MET A 374 19.35 14.40 -1.98
C MET A 374 18.23 13.70 -1.20
N GLY A 375 16.97 13.87 -1.63
CA GLY A 375 15.80 13.17 -1.10
C GLY A 375 15.48 11.87 -1.82
N ASP A 376 14.22 11.47 -1.73
CA ASP A 376 13.63 10.31 -2.40
C ASP A 376 13.37 10.61 -3.89
N VAL A 377 13.44 9.60 -4.74
CA VAL A 377 13.07 9.65 -6.16
C VAL A 377 12.02 8.57 -6.42
N VAL A 378 10.79 9.00 -6.69
CA VAL A 378 9.64 8.13 -6.94
C VAL A 378 9.19 8.31 -8.39
N ILE A 379 9.28 7.27 -9.20
CA ILE A 379 8.83 7.25 -10.60
C ILE A 379 7.71 6.23 -10.69
N ARG A 380 6.47 6.71 -10.73
CA ARG A 380 5.30 5.83 -10.69
C ARG A 380 4.16 6.23 -11.60
N GLU A 381 3.34 5.27 -12.00
CA GLU A 381 2.10 5.52 -12.76
C GLU A 381 2.36 6.27 -14.09
N ASN A 382 3.50 6.02 -14.76
CA ASN A 382 3.80 6.59 -16.08
C ASN A 382 3.61 5.55 -17.19
N GLU A 383 2.35 5.30 -17.57
CA GLU A 383 1.97 4.26 -18.54
C GLU A 383 2.67 4.38 -19.92
N ALA A 384 3.11 5.59 -20.30
CA ALA A 384 3.75 5.84 -21.59
C ALA A 384 5.29 5.90 -21.54
N LEU A 385 5.91 5.81 -20.37
CA LEU A 385 7.36 5.98 -20.19
C LEU A 385 8.11 4.67 -20.53
N THR A 386 8.96 4.68 -21.56
CA THR A 386 9.63 3.46 -22.03
C THR A 386 11.06 3.26 -21.51
N SER A 387 11.69 4.32 -21.00
CA SER A 387 13.04 4.33 -20.41
C SER A 387 13.21 5.55 -19.49
N LEU A 388 14.22 5.54 -18.63
CA LEU A 388 14.59 6.68 -17.77
C LEU A 388 15.57 7.65 -18.45
N THR A 389 15.69 7.58 -19.77
CA THR A 389 16.54 8.47 -20.57
C THR A 389 16.15 9.92 -20.29
N GLY A 390 17.10 10.71 -19.82
CA GLY A 390 16.88 12.02 -19.21
C GLY A 390 17.54 12.13 -17.84
N LEU A 391 17.80 11.01 -17.15
CA LEU A 391 18.48 11.00 -15.85
C LEU A 391 19.98 10.65 -15.93
N GLN A 392 20.59 10.62 -17.11
CA GLN A 392 21.97 10.11 -17.27
C GLN A 392 23.03 10.94 -16.55
N GLY A 393 22.72 12.19 -16.16
CA GLY A 393 23.62 13.01 -15.37
C GLY A 393 23.69 12.58 -13.90
N VAL A 394 22.71 11.83 -13.42
CA VAL A 394 22.51 11.53 -11.99
C VAL A 394 23.54 10.50 -11.53
N THR A 395 24.24 10.85 -10.45
CA THR A 395 25.31 10.02 -9.87
C THR A 395 25.00 9.50 -8.47
N SER A 396 24.09 10.17 -7.75
CA SER A 396 23.72 9.83 -6.38
C SER A 396 22.26 10.15 -6.11
N ILE A 397 21.59 9.24 -5.40
CA ILE A 397 20.26 9.39 -4.83
C ILE A 397 20.42 9.24 -3.31
N GLY A 398 20.08 10.26 -2.54
CA GLY A 398 20.28 10.29 -1.09
C GLY A 398 19.24 9.47 -0.32
N GLY A 399 18.01 9.40 -0.83
CA GLY A 399 16.91 8.66 -0.24
C GLY A 399 16.58 7.34 -0.94
N VAL A 400 15.29 6.99 -0.95
CA VAL A 400 14.69 5.86 -1.64
C VAL A 400 14.69 6.11 -3.14
N LEU A 401 14.98 5.06 -3.93
CA LEU A 401 14.64 5.01 -5.35
C LEU A 401 13.47 4.03 -5.53
N GLU A 402 12.32 4.55 -5.92
CA GLU A 402 11.12 3.78 -6.21
C GLU A 402 10.74 3.90 -7.69
N ILE A 403 10.58 2.75 -8.35
CA ILE A 403 10.14 2.63 -9.73
C ILE A 403 8.98 1.65 -9.75
N GLU A 404 7.77 2.20 -9.80
CA GLU A 404 6.51 1.46 -9.59
C GLU A 404 5.52 1.66 -10.74
N ASN A 405 4.85 0.62 -11.23
CA ASN A 405 3.69 0.78 -12.12
C ASN A 405 3.97 1.65 -13.38
N ASN A 406 5.13 1.45 -14.02
CA ASN A 406 5.45 2.05 -15.31
C ASN A 406 5.35 0.96 -16.39
N SER A 407 4.13 0.62 -16.79
CA SER A 407 3.82 -0.59 -17.58
C SER A 407 4.51 -0.67 -18.95
N ALA A 408 4.95 0.45 -19.54
CA ALA A 408 5.71 0.49 -20.79
C ALA A 408 7.25 0.52 -20.61
N LEU A 409 7.74 0.59 -19.37
CA LEU A 409 9.17 0.73 -19.06
C LEU A 409 9.90 -0.58 -19.37
N THR A 410 10.84 -0.53 -20.32
CA THR A 410 11.53 -1.75 -20.79
C THR A 410 12.93 -1.95 -20.20
N SER A 411 13.52 -0.88 -19.68
CA SER A 411 14.86 -0.85 -19.08
C SER A 411 15.03 0.36 -18.16
N LEU A 412 16.03 0.32 -17.28
CA LEU A 412 16.41 1.42 -16.38
C LEU A 412 17.51 2.32 -16.96
N ILE A 413 17.78 2.20 -18.26
CA ILE A 413 18.70 3.07 -19.00
C ILE A 413 18.31 4.52 -18.75
N GLY A 414 19.29 5.33 -18.36
CA GLY A 414 19.03 6.60 -17.69
C GLY A 414 19.73 6.67 -16.34
N LEU A 415 19.77 5.57 -15.59
CA LEU A 415 20.42 5.51 -14.27
C LEU A 415 21.88 5.06 -14.34
N ASP A 416 22.43 4.90 -15.55
CA ASP A 416 23.71 4.23 -15.80
C ASP A 416 24.89 4.83 -15.01
N ASN A 417 24.82 6.09 -14.58
CA ASN A 417 25.87 6.76 -13.81
C ASN A 417 25.62 6.80 -12.29
N VAL A 418 24.50 6.25 -11.81
CA VAL A 418 24.19 6.17 -10.38
C VAL A 418 25.17 5.21 -9.72
N THR A 419 25.84 5.70 -8.69
CA THR A 419 26.82 4.93 -7.91
C THR A 419 26.40 4.70 -6.47
N SER A 420 25.42 5.46 -5.98
CA SER A 420 24.95 5.41 -4.60
C SER A 420 23.45 5.66 -4.52
N ILE A 421 22.76 4.80 -3.76
CA ILE A 421 21.38 4.96 -3.30
C ILE A 421 21.43 4.89 -1.78
N GLY A 422 21.07 5.97 -1.09
CA GLY A 422 21.21 6.06 0.37
C GLY A 422 20.12 5.30 1.14
N GLY A 423 18.94 5.11 0.55
CA GLY A 423 17.79 4.41 1.12
C GLY A 423 17.53 3.03 0.50
N ASN A 424 16.26 2.72 0.32
CA ASN A 424 15.78 1.48 -0.30
C ASN A 424 15.78 1.59 -1.83
N LEU A 425 15.84 0.45 -2.51
CA LEU A 425 15.56 0.33 -3.94
C LEU A 425 14.32 -0.56 -4.12
N TRP A 426 13.25 0.03 -4.64
CA TRP A 426 11.99 -0.65 -4.95
C TRP A 426 11.73 -0.62 -6.44
N ILE A 427 11.61 -1.79 -7.06
CA ILE A 427 11.31 -1.97 -8.48
C ILE A 427 10.12 -2.92 -8.56
N ARG A 428 8.92 -2.35 -8.77
CA ARG A 428 7.68 -3.12 -8.73
C ARG A 428 6.66 -2.78 -9.80
N GLU A 429 5.86 -3.76 -10.21
CA GLU A 429 4.74 -3.53 -11.15
C GLU A 429 5.18 -2.90 -12.50
N ASN A 430 6.40 -3.18 -12.98
CA ASN A 430 6.87 -2.70 -14.28
C ASN A 430 6.81 -3.85 -15.31
N ASP A 431 5.60 -4.20 -15.76
CA ASP A 431 5.31 -5.40 -16.55
C ASP A 431 6.19 -5.60 -17.79
N ALA A 432 6.62 -4.51 -18.46
CA ALA A 432 7.47 -4.58 -19.65
C ALA A 432 8.98 -4.61 -19.37
N LEU A 433 9.40 -4.51 -18.10
CA LEU A 433 10.81 -4.39 -17.73
C LEU A 433 11.52 -5.72 -17.95
N THR A 434 12.50 -5.73 -18.86
CA THR A 434 13.16 -6.99 -19.28
C THR A 434 14.50 -7.26 -18.58
N SER A 435 15.12 -6.20 -18.04
CA SER A 435 16.42 -6.24 -17.35
C SER A 435 16.56 -5.03 -16.42
N LEU A 436 17.51 -5.10 -15.50
CA LEU A 436 17.87 -4.01 -14.58
C LEU A 436 19.07 -3.19 -15.07
N THR A 437 19.45 -3.35 -16.35
CA THR A 437 20.51 -2.54 -16.98
C THR A 437 20.21 -1.07 -16.80
N GLY A 438 21.24 -0.32 -16.38
CA GLY A 438 21.13 1.03 -15.83
C GLY A 438 21.57 1.10 -14.37
N LEU A 439 21.56 -0.01 -13.62
CA LEU A 439 22.06 -0.06 -12.23
C LEU A 439 23.49 -0.60 -12.11
N ASP A 440 24.18 -0.77 -13.23
CA ASP A 440 25.45 -1.48 -13.33
C ASP A 440 26.57 -0.85 -12.49
N ASN A 441 26.48 0.44 -12.16
CA ASN A 441 27.50 1.17 -11.40
C ASN A 441 27.20 1.27 -9.89
N VAL A 442 26.06 0.75 -9.43
CA VAL A 442 25.77 0.62 -8.00
C VAL A 442 26.49 -0.62 -7.47
N THR A 443 27.22 -0.47 -6.36
CA THR A 443 28.00 -1.60 -5.78
C THR A 443 27.40 -2.15 -4.48
N SER A 444 26.53 -1.39 -3.83
CA SER A 444 25.91 -1.75 -2.55
C SER A 444 24.77 -0.80 -2.22
N ILE A 445 23.80 -1.26 -1.44
CA ILE A 445 22.82 -0.40 -0.76
C ILE A 445 22.82 -0.68 0.74
N GLY A 446 22.54 0.37 1.53
CA GLY A 446 22.37 0.24 2.98
C GLY A 446 21.00 -0.31 3.39
N GLY A 447 19.98 -0.13 2.54
CA GLY A 447 18.59 -0.52 2.82
C GLY A 447 18.16 -1.82 2.15
N ASN A 448 16.86 -1.88 1.82
CA ASN A 448 16.17 -3.01 1.20
C ASN A 448 16.27 -2.99 -0.33
N LEU A 449 16.39 -4.16 -0.94
CA LEU A 449 16.23 -4.37 -2.38
C LEU A 449 14.97 -5.19 -2.64
N TRP A 450 13.94 -4.58 -3.22
CA TRP A 450 12.69 -5.25 -3.59
C TRP A 450 12.51 -5.25 -5.11
N ILE A 451 12.40 -6.44 -5.67
CA ILE A 451 12.13 -6.68 -7.10
C ILE A 451 10.88 -7.55 -7.16
N ARG A 452 9.73 -6.92 -7.35
CA ARG A 452 8.42 -7.57 -7.26
C ARG A 452 7.57 -7.32 -8.49
N GLU A 453 6.79 -8.29 -8.95
CA GLU A 453 5.74 -8.02 -9.95
C GLU A 453 6.30 -7.36 -11.25
N ASN A 454 7.49 -7.79 -11.72
CA ASN A 454 8.04 -7.34 -13.01
C ASN A 454 7.96 -8.50 -14.02
N ASP A 455 6.79 -8.69 -14.61
CA ASP A 455 6.44 -9.91 -15.34
C ASP A 455 7.38 -10.27 -16.49
N ALA A 456 7.91 -9.30 -17.24
CA ALA A 456 8.85 -9.53 -18.35
C ALA A 456 10.33 -9.69 -17.93
N LEU A 457 10.65 -9.59 -16.64
CA LEU A 457 12.02 -9.63 -16.15
C LEU A 457 12.58 -11.05 -16.22
N THR A 458 13.58 -11.27 -17.07
CA THR A 458 14.12 -12.63 -17.32
C THR A 458 15.36 -12.97 -16.50
N SER A 459 16.09 -11.95 -16.03
CA SER A 459 17.31 -12.04 -15.21
C SER A 459 17.51 -10.73 -14.43
N LEU A 460 18.44 -10.74 -13.47
CA LEU A 460 18.81 -9.56 -12.68
C LEU A 460 20.06 -8.84 -13.21
N THR A 461 20.42 -9.08 -14.48
CA THR A 461 21.51 -8.35 -15.16
C THR A 461 21.32 -6.85 -15.02
N GLY A 462 22.40 -6.16 -14.67
CA GLY A 462 22.38 -4.78 -14.17
C GLY A 462 22.77 -4.68 -12.69
N LEU A 463 22.67 -5.78 -11.94
CA LEU A 463 23.14 -5.84 -10.54
C LEU A 463 24.54 -6.46 -10.40
N ASP A 464 25.22 -6.73 -11.51
CA ASP A 464 26.42 -7.58 -11.56
C ASP A 464 27.57 -7.10 -10.67
N ASN A 465 27.63 -5.82 -10.31
CA ASN A 465 28.67 -5.25 -9.45
C ASN A 465 28.28 -5.13 -7.96
N TRP A 466 27.11 -5.64 -7.58
CA TRP A 466 26.61 -5.57 -6.21
C TRP A 466 27.35 -6.56 -5.31
N THR A 467 27.80 -6.07 -4.15
CA THR A 467 28.60 -6.86 -3.20
C THR A 467 27.88 -7.13 -1.89
N THR A 468 27.04 -6.20 -1.42
CA THR A 468 26.31 -6.33 -0.16
C THR A 468 24.93 -5.68 -0.25
N ILE A 469 23.95 -6.30 0.43
CA ILE A 469 22.62 -5.74 0.67
C ILE A 469 22.47 -5.56 2.17
N GLY A 470 22.27 -4.32 2.62
CA GLY A 470 22.30 -3.97 4.04
C GLY A 470 21.12 -4.51 4.85
N GLU A 471 19.92 -4.57 4.26
CA GLU A 471 18.72 -5.13 4.89
C GLU A 471 18.15 -6.31 4.09
N ASN A 472 16.87 -6.26 3.69
CA ASN A 472 16.19 -7.39 3.08
C ASN A 472 16.41 -7.44 1.55
N LEU A 473 16.58 -8.65 1.02
CA LEU A 473 16.48 -8.96 -0.41
C LEU A 473 15.16 -9.68 -0.65
N VAL A 474 14.26 -9.04 -1.40
CA VAL A 474 12.94 -9.58 -1.76
C VAL A 474 12.84 -9.69 -3.27
N ILE A 475 12.65 -10.91 -3.76
CA ILE A 475 12.45 -11.23 -5.17
C ILE A 475 11.16 -12.03 -5.25
N SER A 476 10.05 -11.39 -5.66
CA SER A 476 8.77 -12.09 -5.76
C SER A 476 7.97 -11.78 -7.00
N GLU A 477 7.11 -12.70 -7.41
CA GLU A 477 6.08 -12.44 -8.43
C GLU A 477 6.69 -11.96 -9.78
N ASN A 478 7.90 -12.38 -10.12
CA ASN A 478 8.51 -12.08 -11.42
C ASN A 478 8.27 -13.26 -12.36
N ALA A 479 7.15 -13.24 -13.09
CA ALA A 479 6.61 -14.39 -13.80
C ALA A 479 7.59 -15.08 -14.78
N THR A 480 8.49 -14.33 -15.42
CA THR A 480 9.44 -14.86 -16.42
C THR A 480 10.88 -14.98 -15.92
N LEU A 481 11.16 -14.69 -14.66
CA LEU A 481 12.50 -14.73 -14.09
C LEU A 481 13.00 -16.17 -14.03
N THR A 482 14.07 -16.48 -14.76
CA THR A 482 14.57 -17.87 -14.89
C THR A 482 15.76 -18.20 -14.00
N SER A 483 16.52 -17.18 -13.58
CA SER A 483 17.69 -17.27 -12.72
C SER A 483 17.93 -15.95 -11.98
N LEU A 484 18.80 -15.97 -10.97
CA LEU A 484 19.19 -14.79 -10.18
C LEU A 484 20.53 -14.20 -10.64
N THR A 485 21.03 -14.60 -11.82
CA THR A 485 22.23 -14.04 -12.43
C THR A 485 22.14 -12.52 -12.49
N GLY A 486 23.23 -11.86 -12.11
CA GLY A 486 23.27 -10.46 -11.75
C GLY A 486 23.60 -10.26 -10.26
N LEU A 487 23.24 -11.20 -9.38
CA LEU A 487 23.62 -11.12 -7.96
C LEU A 487 24.96 -11.80 -7.64
N ASP A 488 25.69 -12.25 -8.66
CA ASP A 488 26.83 -13.17 -8.54
C ASP A 488 27.93 -12.67 -7.59
N ASN A 489 28.06 -11.36 -7.37
CA ASN A 489 29.07 -10.78 -6.49
C ASN A 489 28.58 -10.50 -5.06
N VAL A 490 27.30 -10.75 -4.75
CA VAL A 490 26.74 -10.51 -3.42
C VAL A 490 27.27 -11.54 -2.44
N THR A 491 27.93 -11.09 -1.37
CA THR A 491 28.53 -11.98 -0.36
C THR A 491 27.72 -12.12 0.93
N SER A 492 26.83 -11.15 1.19
CA SER A 492 26.03 -11.12 2.42
C SER A 492 24.75 -10.30 2.27
N ILE A 493 23.69 -10.78 2.92
CA ILE A 493 22.38 -10.11 3.06
C ILE A 493 22.17 -9.84 4.55
N GLY A 494 22.05 -8.58 4.94
CA GLY A 494 21.97 -8.20 6.35
C GLY A 494 20.63 -8.52 7.02
N GLY A 495 19.55 -8.66 6.26
CA GLY A 495 18.21 -9.00 6.72
C GLY A 495 17.69 -10.32 6.15
N VAL A 496 16.41 -10.32 5.77
CA VAL A 496 15.68 -11.45 5.19
C VAL A 496 16.08 -11.66 3.73
N LEU A 497 16.24 -12.92 3.32
CA LEU A 497 16.19 -13.34 1.92
C LEU A 497 14.82 -13.97 1.65
N PHE A 498 14.03 -13.34 0.80
CA PHE A 498 12.69 -13.79 0.44
C PHE A 498 12.57 -14.00 -1.07
N ILE A 499 12.43 -15.26 -1.48
CA ILE A 499 12.28 -15.67 -2.88
C ILE A 499 10.95 -16.41 -3.01
N SER A 500 9.95 -15.73 -3.57
CA SER A 500 8.56 -16.20 -3.59
C SER A 500 7.93 -16.08 -4.96
N GLU A 501 7.08 -17.01 -5.37
CA GLU A 501 6.16 -16.79 -6.49
C GLU A 501 6.89 -16.40 -7.80
N ASN A 502 8.08 -16.97 -8.06
CA ASN A 502 8.78 -16.81 -9.35
C ASN A 502 8.61 -18.13 -10.15
N PRO A 503 7.49 -18.34 -10.84
CA PRO A 503 7.10 -19.64 -11.39
C PRO A 503 8.02 -20.15 -12.51
N ALA A 504 8.85 -19.30 -13.11
CA ALA A 504 9.84 -19.68 -14.13
C ALA A 504 11.25 -19.92 -13.56
N LEU A 505 11.47 -19.70 -12.26
CA LEU A 505 12.80 -19.74 -11.64
C LEU A 505 13.31 -21.17 -11.53
N THR A 506 14.37 -21.49 -12.29
CA THR A 506 14.89 -22.86 -12.40
C THR A 506 16.07 -23.16 -11.48
N SER A 507 16.82 -22.13 -11.08
CA SER A 507 17.92 -22.25 -10.10
C SER A 507 18.09 -20.94 -9.31
N LEU A 508 18.82 -21.03 -8.20
CA LEU A 508 19.25 -19.89 -7.39
C LEU A 508 20.65 -19.38 -7.80
N THR A 509 21.17 -19.82 -8.95
CA THR A 509 22.44 -19.34 -9.51
C THR A 509 22.43 -17.82 -9.61
N GLY A 510 23.51 -17.20 -9.17
CA GLY A 510 23.60 -15.78 -8.85
C GLY A 510 23.74 -15.52 -7.36
N LEU A 511 23.32 -16.45 -6.48
CA LEU A 511 23.57 -16.33 -5.04
C LEU A 511 24.82 -17.10 -4.58
N ASP A 512 25.61 -17.63 -5.51
CA ASP A 512 26.68 -18.59 -5.25
C ASP A 512 27.72 -18.08 -4.26
N ASN A 513 27.90 -16.77 -4.12
CA ASN A 513 28.87 -16.16 -3.21
C ASN A 513 28.28 -15.71 -1.87
N VAL A 514 26.98 -15.87 -1.64
CA VAL A 514 26.33 -15.50 -0.38
C VAL A 514 26.76 -16.46 0.73
N THR A 515 27.36 -15.92 1.78
CA THR A 515 27.87 -16.71 2.91
C THR A 515 27.04 -16.57 4.18
N SER A 516 26.25 -15.49 4.31
CA SER A 516 25.43 -15.23 5.50
C SER A 516 24.15 -14.45 5.18
N ILE A 517 23.07 -14.83 5.86
CA ILE A 517 21.78 -14.13 5.89
C ILE A 517 21.49 -13.72 7.34
N GLY A 518 21.37 -12.41 7.58
CA GLY A 518 21.16 -11.85 8.93
C GLY A 518 19.75 -12.03 9.50
N GLY A 519 18.78 -12.41 8.68
CA GLY A 519 17.41 -12.73 9.07
C GLY A 519 16.96 -14.11 8.60
N ASN A 520 15.69 -14.20 8.21
CA ASN A 520 15.08 -15.45 7.73
C ASN A 520 15.46 -15.73 6.26
N LEU A 521 15.50 -17.01 5.89
CA LEU A 521 15.50 -17.47 4.51
C LEU A 521 14.12 -18.06 4.17
N TRP A 522 13.44 -17.45 3.20
CA TRP A 522 12.17 -17.93 2.66
C TRP A 522 12.34 -18.31 1.20
N ILE A 523 12.10 -19.59 0.90
CA ILE A 523 11.94 -20.11 -0.46
C ILE A 523 10.52 -20.65 -0.58
N ARG A 524 9.67 -19.99 -1.36
CA ARG A 524 8.29 -20.43 -1.51
C ARG A 524 7.67 -20.26 -2.87
N GLU A 525 6.71 -21.11 -3.23
CA GLU A 525 5.90 -20.93 -4.44
C GLU A 525 6.73 -20.78 -5.75
N ASN A 526 7.96 -21.34 -5.79
CA ASN A 526 8.82 -21.34 -6.97
C ASN A 526 8.63 -22.67 -7.71
N ALA A 527 7.51 -22.79 -8.42
CA ALA A 527 6.95 -24.06 -8.88
C ALA A 527 7.92 -24.97 -9.67
N VAL A 528 8.89 -24.42 -10.41
CA VAL A 528 9.83 -25.18 -11.26
C VAL A 528 11.24 -25.32 -10.69
N LEU A 529 11.50 -24.78 -9.50
CA LEU A 529 12.81 -24.86 -8.85
C LEU A 529 13.07 -26.30 -8.38
N THR A 530 14.17 -26.92 -8.83
CA THR A 530 14.44 -28.36 -8.61
C THR A 530 15.43 -28.67 -7.49
N SER A 531 16.32 -27.71 -7.17
CA SER A 531 17.27 -27.74 -6.06
C SER A 531 17.54 -26.32 -5.56
N LEU A 532 18.26 -26.18 -4.45
CA LEU A 532 18.71 -24.91 -3.89
C LEU A 532 20.15 -24.56 -4.30
N THR A 533 20.67 -25.22 -5.35
CA THR A 533 21.98 -24.93 -5.92
C THR A 533 22.06 -23.45 -6.31
N GLY A 534 23.17 -22.82 -5.95
CA GLY A 534 23.30 -21.37 -5.87
C GLY A 534 23.41 -20.86 -4.43
N LEU A 535 23.03 -21.65 -3.42
CA LEU A 535 23.29 -21.33 -2.01
C LEU A 535 24.49 -22.08 -1.43
N ASP A 536 25.30 -22.74 -2.28
CA ASP A 536 26.30 -23.72 -1.85
C ASP A 536 27.36 -23.17 -0.88
N ASN A 537 27.59 -21.86 -0.84
CA ASN A 537 28.52 -21.21 0.09
C ASN A 537 27.86 -20.60 1.34
N LEU A 538 26.54 -20.76 1.50
CA LEU A 538 25.80 -20.25 2.65
C LEU A 538 26.16 -21.05 3.90
N ILE A 539 26.65 -20.35 4.93
CA ILE A 539 27.09 -20.97 6.20
C ILE A 539 26.11 -20.66 7.33
N THR A 540 25.58 -19.43 7.37
CA THR A 540 24.80 -18.95 8.52
C THR A 540 23.49 -18.30 8.09
N ILE A 541 22.40 -18.75 8.72
CA ILE A 541 21.10 -18.11 8.71
C ILE A 541 20.82 -17.74 10.17
N TRP A 542 20.81 -16.45 10.49
CA TRP A 542 20.60 -15.99 11.87
C TRP A 542 19.14 -16.09 12.33
N GLY A 543 18.21 -16.12 11.37
CA GLY A 543 16.80 -16.37 11.62
C GLY A 543 16.39 -17.81 11.30
N ASN A 544 15.19 -17.94 10.77
CA ASN A 544 14.54 -19.20 10.46
C ASN A 544 14.71 -19.58 8.98
N LEU A 545 14.66 -20.87 8.69
CA LEU A 545 14.61 -21.43 7.34
C LEU A 545 13.18 -21.91 7.04
N PHE A 546 12.57 -21.32 6.02
CA PHE A 546 11.25 -21.68 5.50
C PHE A 546 11.36 -22.16 4.06
N ILE A 547 10.87 -23.38 3.80
CA ILE A 547 10.78 -23.95 2.45
C ILE A 547 9.37 -24.50 2.26
N GLU A 548 8.57 -23.79 1.48
CA GLU A 548 7.16 -24.14 1.28
C GLU A 548 6.74 -24.09 -0.18
N ASP A 549 5.73 -24.87 -0.56
CA ASP A 549 5.06 -24.73 -1.87
C ASP A 549 5.99 -24.76 -3.11
N THR A 550 7.17 -25.40 -3.01
CA THR A 550 8.14 -25.46 -4.10
C THR A 550 8.00 -26.81 -4.80
N GLU A 551 6.97 -26.94 -5.64
CA GLU A 551 6.44 -28.22 -6.12
C GLU A 551 7.47 -29.14 -6.80
N ALA A 552 8.42 -28.59 -7.57
CA ALA A 552 9.45 -29.35 -8.27
C ALA A 552 10.72 -29.65 -7.46
N LEU A 553 10.83 -29.16 -6.22
CA LEU A 553 12.03 -29.31 -5.40
C LEU A 553 12.22 -30.78 -5.02
N THR A 554 13.37 -31.37 -5.36
CA THR A 554 13.63 -32.81 -5.11
C THR A 554 14.58 -33.08 -3.94
N SER A 555 15.47 -32.14 -3.66
CA SER A 555 16.39 -32.14 -2.51
C SER A 555 16.69 -30.71 -2.05
N LEU A 556 17.34 -30.59 -0.90
CA LEU A 556 17.78 -29.31 -0.32
C LEU A 556 19.28 -29.02 -0.63
N THR A 557 19.85 -29.76 -1.58
CA THR A 557 21.22 -29.57 -2.05
C THR A 557 21.44 -28.12 -2.44
N GLY A 558 22.53 -27.55 -1.96
CA GLY A 558 22.79 -26.11 -1.92
C GLY A 558 22.85 -25.57 -0.48
N LEU A 559 22.25 -26.25 0.50
CA LEU A 559 22.36 -25.87 1.92
C LEU A 559 23.46 -26.62 2.68
N ASP A 560 24.31 -27.36 1.98
CA ASP A 560 25.22 -28.36 2.54
C ASP A 560 26.20 -27.80 3.58
N ASN A 561 26.43 -26.48 3.59
CA ASN A 561 27.34 -25.79 4.50
C ASN A 561 26.63 -25.04 5.65
N VAL A 562 25.30 -25.04 5.70
CA VAL A 562 24.54 -24.37 6.76
C VAL A 562 24.71 -25.14 8.06
N THR A 563 25.23 -24.47 9.10
CA THR A 563 25.56 -25.14 10.38
C THR A 563 24.49 -25.01 11.46
N SER A 564 23.65 -23.98 11.39
CA SER A 564 22.60 -23.71 12.38
C SER A 564 21.54 -22.77 11.81
N VAL A 565 20.31 -22.94 12.28
CA VAL A 565 19.14 -22.09 11.99
C VAL A 565 18.28 -21.96 13.25
N GLY A 566 17.46 -20.92 13.32
CA GLY A 566 16.47 -20.71 14.38
C GLY A 566 15.40 -21.80 14.36
N ASN A 567 14.38 -21.62 13.50
CA ASN A 567 13.40 -22.66 13.17
C ASN A 567 13.71 -23.30 11.80
N LEU A 568 13.40 -24.58 11.65
CA LEU A 568 13.47 -25.32 10.39
C LEU A 568 12.08 -25.80 9.96
N LEU A 569 11.51 -25.15 8.95
CA LEU A 569 10.11 -25.32 8.57
C LEU A 569 10.02 -25.69 7.09
N ILE A 570 9.63 -26.94 6.80
CA ILE A 570 9.61 -27.52 5.46
C ILE A 570 8.27 -28.21 5.23
N TRP A 571 7.39 -27.64 4.43
CA TRP A 571 6.06 -28.21 4.18
C TRP A 571 5.56 -27.96 2.76
N ASN A 572 4.60 -28.76 2.32
CA ASN A 572 4.00 -28.69 0.99
C ASN A 572 4.96 -28.73 -0.22
N ASN A 573 6.13 -29.39 -0.08
CA ASN A 573 7.04 -29.61 -1.20
C ASN A 573 6.74 -30.97 -1.86
N ALA A 574 5.90 -30.96 -2.90
CA ALA A 574 5.31 -32.16 -3.48
C ALA A 574 6.33 -33.19 -4.00
N SER A 575 7.47 -32.74 -4.55
CA SER A 575 8.49 -33.60 -5.14
C SER A 575 9.69 -33.89 -4.23
N LEU A 576 9.71 -33.38 -3.00
CA LEU A 576 10.87 -33.51 -2.11
C LEU A 576 11.02 -34.96 -1.65
N ILE A 577 12.15 -35.61 -1.95
CA ILE A 577 12.36 -37.05 -1.71
C ILE A 577 13.16 -37.30 -0.42
N SER A 578 14.06 -36.38 -0.07
CA SER A 578 14.91 -36.42 1.11
C SER A 578 15.31 -35.01 1.56
N LEU A 579 15.84 -34.88 2.77
CA LEU A 579 16.38 -33.63 3.33
C LEU A 579 17.89 -33.43 3.04
N ALA A 580 18.44 -34.19 2.09
CA ALA A 580 19.84 -34.10 1.68
C ALA A 580 20.18 -32.65 1.31
N GLY A 581 21.31 -32.17 1.81
CA GLY A 581 21.69 -30.76 1.85
C GLY A 581 21.66 -30.15 3.26
N LEU A 582 21.13 -30.83 4.29
CA LEU A 582 21.14 -30.33 5.68
C LEU A 582 22.21 -30.98 6.57
N GLU A 583 23.15 -31.72 6.00
CA GLU A 583 24.07 -32.60 6.73
C GLU A 583 24.99 -31.86 7.70
N SER A 584 25.22 -30.56 7.50
CA SER A 584 26.05 -29.74 8.39
C SER A 584 25.32 -29.22 9.62
N ILE A 585 23.99 -29.35 9.68
CA ILE A 585 23.20 -28.90 10.82
C ILE A 585 23.35 -29.91 11.96
N THR A 586 23.94 -29.47 13.07
CA THR A 586 24.05 -30.29 14.30
C THR A 586 23.07 -29.86 15.39
N PHE A 587 22.51 -28.65 15.27
CA PHE A 587 21.63 -28.04 16.27
C PHE A 587 20.62 -27.08 15.63
N ILE A 588 19.36 -27.17 16.07
CA ILE A 588 18.27 -26.23 15.76
C ILE A 588 17.92 -25.48 17.05
N GLU A 589 17.89 -24.14 17.02
CA GLU A 589 17.70 -23.33 18.23
C GLU A 589 16.27 -23.41 18.79
N ALA A 590 15.27 -23.49 17.90
CA ALA A 590 13.85 -23.52 18.23
C ALA A 590 13.19 -24.78 17.61
N ASP A 591 12.15 -24.60 16.80
CA ASP A 591 11.28 -25.68 16.34
C ASP A 591 11.74 -26.25 15.00
N ILE A 592 11.43 -27.53 14.78
CA ILE A 592 11.49 -28.18 13.48
C ILE A 592 10.11 -28.72 13.11
N ALA A 593 9.65 -28.39 11.91
CA ALA A 593 8.42 -28.93 11.34
C ALA A 593 8.67 -29.43 9.92
N ILE A 594 8.55 -30.75 9.75
CA ILE A 594 8.61 -31.42 8.45
C ILE A 594 7.20 -31.84 8.09
N GLY A 595 6.55 -31.00 7.29
CA GLY A 595 5.13 -31.00 7.02
C GLY A 595 4.33 -30.32 8.14
N ASN A 596 3.07 -30.01 7.84
CA ASN A 596 2.19 -29.28 8.74
C ASN A 596 0.71 -29.64 8.48
N SER A 597 -0.05 -29.79 9.56
CA SER A 597 -1.49 -30.10 9.50
C SER A 597 -2.34 -29.09 8.72
N TYR A 598 -2.02 -27.79 8.79
CA TYR A 598 -2.72 -26.69 8.13
C TYR A 598 -2.14 -26.36 6.75
N TYR A 599 -0.81 -26.29 6.62
CA TYR A 599 -0.13 -25.86 5.39
C TYR A 599 0.18 -27.02 4.41
N GLY A 600 0.09 -28.29 4.84
CA GLY A 600 0.33 -29.46 3.99
C GLY A 600 1.62 -30.21 4.35
N GLY A 601 1.79 -31.42 3.82
CA GLY A 601 2.96 -32.28 4.08
C GLY A 601 3.90 -32.36 2.89
N ASN A 602 4.99 -33.15 2.99
CA ASN A 602 5.88 -33.44 1.87
C ASN A 602 5.59 -34.86 1.37
N PRO A 603 4.61 -35.06 0.47
CA PRO A 603 4.06 -36.39 0.18
C PRO A 603 5.04 -37.37 -0.47
N SER A 604 6.10 -36.88 -1.12
CA SER A 604 7.15 -37.71 -1.75
C SER A 604 8.34 -37.99 -0.83
N LEU A 605 8.36 -37.44 0.39
CA LEU A 605 9.50 -37.57 1.30
C LEU A 605 9.57 -39.01 1.80
N THR A 606 10.62 -39.73 1.42
CA THR A 606 10.81 -41.15 1.76
C THR A 606 11.81 -41.37 2.88
N SER A 607 12.64 -40.37 3.18
CA SER A 607 13.75 -40.46 4.12
C SER A 607 14.07 -39.09 4.74
N LEU A 608 14.58 -39.12 5.97
CA LEU A 608 15.12 -37.96 6.68
C LEU A 608 16.64 -37.81 6.51
N THR A 609 17.27 -38.58 5.60
CA THR A 609 18.68 -38.38 5.22
C THR A 609 18.93 -36.90 4.94
N GLY A 610 20.02 -36.38 5.52
CA GLY A 610 20.27 -34.95 5.66
C GLY A 610 20.26 -34.51 7.12
N LEU A 611 19.47 -35.13 7.99
CA LEU A 611 19.46 -34.85 9.43
C LEU A 611 20.38 -35.76 10.25
N ASP A 612 21.19 -36.59 9.59
CA ASP A 612 22.00 -37.63 10.22
C ASP A 612 22.96 -37.12 11.30
N ASN A 613 23.36 -35.85 11.24
CA ASN A 613 24.26 -35.22 12.22
C ASN A 613 23.54 -34.34 13.26
N LEU A 614 22.21 -34.24 13.21
CA LEU A 614 21.43 -33.45 14.15
C LEU A 614 21.48 -34.08 15.55
N THR A 615 21.90 -33.32 16.56
CA THR A 615 22.11 -33.82 17.92
C THR A 615 21.10 -33.29 18.94
N SER A 616 20.58 -32.08 18.75
CA SER A 616 19.55 -31.50 19.61
C SER A 616 18.66 -30.49 18.90
N ILE A 617 17.43 -30.38 19.39
CA ILE A 617 16.41 -29.41 18.98
C ILE A 617 16.01 -28.64 20.24
N GLY A 618 16.01 -27.31 20.18
CA GLY A 618 15.70 -26.47 21.34
C GLY A 618 14.20 -26.36 21.66
N GLY A 619 13.33 -26.51 20.67
CA GLY A 619 11.88 -26.43 20.80
C GLY A 619 11.15 -27.69 20.34
N ASP A 620 10.00 -27.49 19.69
CA ASP A 620 9.09 -28.54 19.27
C ASP A 620 9.59 -29.28 18.02
N PHE A 621 9.27 -30.57 17.92
CA PHE A 621 9.58 -31.40 16.76
C PHE A 621 8.32 -32.04 16.18
N TYR A 622 7.94 -31.56 15.00
CA TYR A 622 6.80 -32.04 14.22
C TYR A 622 7.25 -32.79 12.97
N ILE A 623 6.76 -34.02 12.80
CA ILE A 623 6.81 -34.77 11.54
C ILE A 623 5.37 -35.07 11.15
N GLU A 624 4.83 -34.32 10.20
CA GLU A 624 3.41 -34.38 9.86
C GLU A 624 3.17 -34.61 8.36
N ARG A 625 2.20 -35.47 8.03
CA ARG A 625 1.67 -35.58 6.65
C ARG A 625 2.69 -35.95 5.57
N ASN A 626 3.80 -36.63 5.92
CA ASN A 626 4.77 -37.14 4.95
C ASN A 626 4.36 -38.54 4.50
N ALA A 627 3.46 -38.59 3.52
CA ALA A 627 2.74 -39.82 3.15
C ALA A 627 3.63 -40.98 2.67
N ALA A 628 4.84 -40.71 2.19
CA ALA A 628 5.79 -41.72 1.71
C ALA A 628 6.91 -42.08 2.72
N LEU A 629 6.94 -41.44 3.89
CA LEU A 629 8.00 -41.67 4.88
C LEU A 629 7.76 -43.01 5.58
N THR A 630 8.74 -43.93 5.52
CA THR A 630 8.56 -45.32 6.00
C THR A 630 9.20 -45.62 7.35
N ASN A 631 10.23 -44.86 7.72
CA ASN A 631 10.97 -44.93 8.97
C ASN A 631 11.61 -43.56 9.27
N LEU A 632 12.24 -43.45 10.44
CA LEU A 632 12.89 -42.23 10.93
C LEU A 632 14.42 -42.35 10.94
N THR A 633 14.99 -43.25 10.13
CA THR A 633 16.45 -43.35 9.94
C THR A 633 16.99 -42.01 9.45
N GLY A 634 18.10 -41.59 10.06
CA GLY A 634 18.64 -40.23 9.93
C GLY A 634 18.44 -39.38 11.17
N LEU A 635 17.70 -39.85 12.18
CA LEU A 635 17.61 -39.21 13.50
C LEU A 635 18.43 -39.94 14.58
N ASP A 636 19.22 -40.94 14.21
CA ASP A 636 19.91 -41.85 15.15
C ASP A 636 20.85 -41.13 16.14
N ASN A 637 21.33 -39.94 15.78
CA ASN A 637 22.21 -39.10 16.60
C ASN A 637 21.47 -38.03 17.42
N LEU A 638 20.15 -37.90 17.28
CA LEU A 638 19.34 -36.95 18.03
C LEU A 638 19.24 -37.41 19.50
N THR A 639 19.64 -36.55 20.42
CA THR A 639 19.71 -36.87 21.86
C THR A 639 18.76 -36.06 22.73
N SER A 640 18.24 -34.94 22.22
CA SER A 640 17.38 -34.04 23.00
C SER A 640 16.42 -33.27 22.10
N ILE A 641 15.16 -33.22 22.52
CA ILE A 641 14.10 -32.35 22.01
C ILE A 641 13.68 -31.48 23.19
N GLY A 642 13.73 -30.16 23.08
CA GLY A 642 13.44 -29.25 24.19
C GLY A 642 11.97 -28.88 24.37
N GLY A 643 11.08 -29.36 23.49
CA GLY A 643 9.64 -29.15 23.53
C GLY A 643 8.83 -30.41 23.24
N GLY A 644 7.64 -30.24 22.67
CA GLY A 644 6.74 -31.30 22.28
C GLY A 644 7.24 -32.09 21.08
N PHE A 645 7.01 -33.40 21.09
CA PHE A 645 7.34 -34.30 20.01
C PHE A 645 6.06 -34.88 19.38
N CYS A 646 5.85 -34.58 18.11
CA CYS A 646 4.63 -34.90 17.38
C CYS A 646 4.93 -35.68 16.08
N ILE A 647 4.35 -36.87 15.97
CA ILE A 647 4.31 -37.67 14.74
C ILE A 647 2.85 -37.84 14.35
N TYR A 648 2.46 -37.18 13.26
CA TYR A 648 1.06 -37.08 12.87
C TYR A 648 0.83 -37.41 11.39
N ASN A 649 -0.08 -38.35 11.11
CA ASN A 649 -0.56 -38.59 9.74
C ASN A 649 0.54 -38.93 8.70
N ASN A 650 1.56 -39.70 9.10
CA ASN A 650 2.56 -40.25 8.19
C ASN A 650 2.14 -41.65 7.75
N ALA A 651 1.29 -41.70 6.71
CA ALA A 651 0.53 -42.90 6.36
C ALA A 651 1.38 -44.16 6.06
N ALA A 652 2.61 -44.02 5.57
CA ALA A 652 3.51 -45.13 5.26
C ALA A 652 4.50 -45.48 6.38
N LEU A 653 4.51 -44.73 7.49
CA LEU A 653 5.46 -44.91 8.57
C LEU A 653 5.13 -46.21 9.30
N THR A 654 6.07 -47.18 9.32
CA THR A 654 5.84 -48.48 9.96
C THR A 654 6.49 -48.65 11.32
N SER A 655 7.52 -47.86 11.61
CA SER A 655 8.29 -47.96 12.84
C SER A 655 8.91 -46.62 13.24
N LEU A 656 9.06 -46.43 14.55
CA LEU A 656 9.78 -45.30 15.16
C LEU A 656 11.29 -45.52 15.31
N THR A 657 11.85 -46.61 14.76
CA THR A 657 13.30 -46.85 14.77
C THR A 657 14.08 -45.63 14.24
N GLY A 658 15.13 -45.26 14.97
CA GLY A 658 15.91 -44.03 14.75
C GLY A 658 15.81 -43.04 15.91
N LEU A 659 14.87 -43.25 16.85
CA LEU A 659 14.65 -42.35 17.99
C LEU A 659 15.24 -42.85 19.31
N ASP A 660 15.92 -44.00 19.33
CA ASP A 660 16.36 -44.66 20.57
C ASP A 660 17.30 -43.82 21.45
N SER A 661 18.02 -42.87 20.85
CA SER A 661 19.04 -42.06 21.49
C SER A 661 18.51 -40.85 22.27
N ILE A 662 17.21 -40.52 22.13
CA ILE A 662 16.63 -39.32 22.72
C ILE A 662 16.43 -39.50 24.23
N ASP A 663 16.91 -38.54 25.02
CA ASP A 663 16.59 -38.44 26.44
C ASP A 663 15.10 -38.15 26.61
N ALA A 664 14.34 -39.15 27.07
CA ALA A 664 12.93 -39.00 27.40
C ALA A 664 12.66 -37.84 28.37
N GLY A 665 13.65 -37.50 29.21
CA GLY A 665 13.57 -36.39 30.14
C GLY A 665 13.49 -35.02 29.47
N SER A 666 13.93 -34.90 28.21
CA SER A 666 13.92 -33.63 27.48
C SER A 666 12.57 -33.32 26.84
N ILE A 667 11.80 -34.35 26.48
CA ILE A 667 10.52 -34.19 25.77
C ILE A 667 9.47 -33.62 26.74
N ASP A 668 8.78 -32.56 26.33
CA ASP A 668 7.68 -32.00 27.13
C ASP A 668 6.41 -32.83 26.94
N ASP A 669 5.88 -32.89 25.72
CA ASP A 669 4.68 -33.66 25.36
C ASP A 669 4.97 -34.69 24.26
N LEU A 670 4.30 -35.85 24.30
CA LEU A 670 4.43 -36.91 23.30
C LEU A 670 3.09 -37.17 22.57
N TYR A 671 3.07 -36.88 21.27
CA TYR A 671 1.91 -37.08 20.39
C TYR A 671 2.26 -38.01 19.22
N ILE A 672 1.63 -39.19 19.17
CA ILE A 672 1.82 -40.18 18.08
C ILE A 672 0.43 -40.62 17.61
N CYS A 673 -0.10 -39.95 16.60
CA CYS A 673 -1.49 -40.15 16.18
C CYS A 673 -1.68 -40.22 14.66
N ASP A 674 -2.73 -40.91 14.22
CA ASP A 674 -3.15 -41.00 12.81
C ASP A 674 -2.08 -41.60 11.85
N ASN A 675 -1.11 -42.38 12.35
CA ASN A 675 -0.09 -43.04 11.52
C ASN A 675 -0.55 -44.47 11.17
N ASN A 676 -1.40 -44.59 10.16
CA ASN A 676 -2.16 -45.81 9.84
C ASN A 676 -1.34 -47.10 9.60
N SER A 677 -0.04 -47.01 9.30
CA SER A 677 0.82 -48.19 9.09
C SER A 677 1.79 -48.44 10.25
N LEU A 678 1.76 -47.61 11.30
CA LEU A 678 2.72 -47.61 12.38
C LEU A 678 2.35 -48.70 13.39
N SER A 679 3.10 -49.80 13.38
CA SER A 679 2.86 -50.96 14.26
C SER A 679 3.96 -51.17 15.32
N THR A 680 5.07 -50.42 15.24
CA THR A 680 6.25 -50.57 16.10
C THR A 680 6.69 -49.22 16.66
N CYS A 681 6.43 -48.98 17.95
CA CYS A 681 6.67 -47.70 18.64
C CYS A 681 7.48 -47.85 19.93
N GLU A 682 7.80 -49.07 20.33
CA GLU A 682 8.51 -49.45 21.55
C GLU A 682 10.02 -49.18 21.48
N VAL A 683 10.41 -48.04 20.93
CA VAL A 683 11.79 -47.54 20.97
C VAL A 683 12.16 -47.05 22.36
N GLN A 684 13.44 -47.07 22.70
CA GLN A 684 13.91 -46.83 24.08
C GLN A 684 13.41 -45.50 24.65
N SER A 685 13.50 -44.42 23.87
CA SER A 685 13.06 -43.08 24.25
C SER A 685 11.56 -42.99 24.54
N VAL A 686 10.71 -43.64 23.73
CA VAL A 686 9.26 -43.69 23.96
C VAL A 686 8.92 -44.52 25.20
N CYS A 687 9.56 -45.68 25.38
CA CYS A 687 9.35 -46.50 26.57
C CYS A 687 9.79 -45.79 27.86
N ASP A 688 10.93 -45.09 27.83
CA ASP A 688 11.43 -44.32 28.97
C ASP A 688 10.50 -43.13 29.29
N TYR A 689 9.95 -42.47 28.26
CA TYR A 689 8.98 -41.39 28.45
C TYR A 689 7.69 -41.91 29.09
N LEU A 690 7.12 -43.00 28.60
CA LEU A 690 5.91 -43.59 29.17
C LEU A 690 6.10 -44.09 30.61
N ALA A 691 7.31 -44.52 30.97
CA ALA A 691 7.64 -44.94 32.33
C ALA A 691 7.69 -43.77 33.34
N SER A 692 8.06 -42.57 32.87
CA SER A 692 8.14 -41.36 33.69
C SER A 692 7.81 -40.11 32.85
N PRO A 693 6.52 -39.88 32.53
CA PRO A 693 6.13 -38.81 31.63
C PRO A 693 6.35 -37.44 32.27
N ASN A 694 6.88 -36.51 31.48
CA ASN A 694 7.10 -35.13 31.88
C ASN A 694 5.99 -34.17 31.44
N GLY A 695 5.05 -34.63 30.60
CA GLY A 695 3.89 -33.87 30.15
C GLY A 695 2.78 -34.74 29.56
N GLY A 696 2.08 -34.22 28.56
CA GLY A 696 0.95 -34.84 27.89
C GLY A 696 1.33 -36.04 27.02
N ILE A 697 0.46 -37.05 27.01
CA ILE A 697 0.57 -38.22 26.12
C ILE A 697 -0.70 -38.31 25.28
N SER A 698 -0.54 -38.44 23.96
CA SER A 698 -1.60 -38.88 23.07
C SER A 698 -1.06 -39.93 22.11
N ILE A 699 -1.59 -41.16 22.20
CA ILE A 699 -1.26 -42.25 21.28
C ILE A 699 -2.57 -42.93 20.90
N HIS A 700 -3.00 -42.76 19.65
CA HIS A 700 -4.22 -43.37 19.12
C HIS A 700 -4.23 -43.35 17.58
N ASP A 701 -5.15 -44.11 16.98
CA ASP A 701 -5.38 -44.15 15.53
C ASP A 701 -4.10 -44.51 14.71
N ASN A 702 -3.32 -45.46 15.23
CA ASN A 702 -2.17 -46.07 14.55
C ASN A 702 -2.46 -47.55 14.25
N ASP A 703 -1.54 -48.28 13.63
CA ASP A 703 -1.73 -49.72 13.42
C ASP A 703 -1.59 -50.51 14.74
N SER A 704 -2.07 -51.75 14.75
CA SER A 704 -2.01 -52.64 15.91
C SER A 704 -0.57 -52.82 16.40
N GLY A 705 -0.34 -52.62 17.70
CA GLY A 705 0.98 -52.53 18.31
C GLY A 705 1.34 -51.11 18.75
N CYS A 706 0.73 -50.10 18.12
CA CYS A 706 0.87 -48.68 18.49
C CYS A 706 -0.48 -47.94 18.61
N ASN A 707 -1.61 -48.64 18.52
CA ASN A 707 -2.91 -48.00 18.38
C ASN A 707 -3.46 -47.39 19.69
N SER A 708 -2.78 -47.61 20.81
CA SER A 708 -3.06 -46.93 22.07
C SER A 708 -1.84 -46.91 22.98
N GLN A 709 -1.82 -45.98 23.95
CA GLN A 709 -0.78 -45.95 24.99
C GLN A 709 -0.59 -47.32 25.67
N ALA A 710 -1.69 -48.01 26.00
CA ALA A 710 -1.64 -49.32 26.66
C ALA A 710 -1.01 -50.42 25.78
N GLU A 711 -1.18 -50.35 24.45
CA GLU A 711 -0.51 -51.28 23.54
C GLU A 711 1.01 -51.06 23.53
N VAL A 712 1.44 -49.79 23.48
CA VAL A 712 2.87 -49.43 23.51
C VAL A 712 3.51 -49.78 24.84
N GLU A 713 2.87 -49.48 25.97
CA GLU A 713 3.34 -49.88 27.31
C GLU A 713 3.49 -51.42 27.42
N ALA A 714 2.51 -52.18 26.92
CA ALA A 714 2.60 -53.65 26.90
C ALA A 714 3.72 -54.15 25.99
N ALA A 715 4.00 -53.48 24.86
CA ALA A 715 5.13 -53.80 23.98
C ALA A 715 6.48 -53.48 24.64
N CYS A 716 6.58 -52.34 25.33
CA CYS A 716 7.74 -51.99 26.16
C CYS A 716 7.99 -53.03 27.26
N GLU A 717 6.94 -53.51 27.92
CA GLU A 717 6.98 -54.60 28.91
C GLU A 717 7.32 -55.97 28.28
N ALA A 718 6.91 -56.21 27.03
CA ALA A 718 7.18 -57.44 26.28
C ALA A 718 8.64 -57.52 25.79
N GLY A 719 9.23 -56.40 25.36
CA GLY A 719 10.68 -56.25 25.17
C GLY A 719 11.47 -56.35 26.48
N TRP A 720 10.79 -56.07 27.59
CA TRP A 720 11.21 -56.30 28.97
C TRP A 720 10.92 -57.71 29.51
N VAL A 721 10.40 -58.64 28.70
CA VAL A 721 10.34 -60.05 29.13
C VAL A 721 11.79 -60.46 29.38
N PRO A 722 12.18 -60.73 30.63
CA PRO A 722 13.50 -61.27 30.87
C PRO A 722 13.56 -62.54 30.04
N ASN A 723 14.65 -62.78 29.34
CA ASN A 723 14.91 -64.09 28.80
C ASN A 723 15.09 -65.04 30.01
N ILE A 724 13.98 -65.49 30.61
CA ILE A 724 13.94 -66.39 31.75
C ILE A 724 14.24 -67.77 31.19
N ASN A 725 15.52 -68.01 30.86
CA ASN A 725 15.98 -69.37 30.75
C ASN A 725 17.49 -69.56 30.89
N PHE A 726 18.16 -68.96 31.88
CA PHE A 726 19.58 -69.27 32.11
C PHE A 726 19.96 -69.31 33.60
N GLU A 727 19.57 -70.37 34.32
CA GLU A 727 20.17 -70.77 35.62
C GLU A 727 21.63 -71.31 35.48
N SER A 728 22.23 -71.28 34.28
CA SER A 728 23.46 -72.03 34.02
C SER A 728 24.78 -71.25 34.15
N GLU A 729 24.79 -69.92 34.30
CA GLU A 729 26.07 -69.16 34.25
C GLU A 729 26.46 -68.41 35.53
N PHE A 730 25.49 -67.93 36.33
CA PHE A 730 25.75 -67.19 37.57
C PHE A 730 24.83 -67.66 38.70
N SER A 731 25.21 -67.39 39.95
CA SER A 731 24.33 -67.58 41.10
C SER A 731 24.48 -66.45 42.11
N ILE A 732 23.33 -66.01 42.64
CA ILE A 732 23.22 -64.94 43.64
C ILE A 732 22.75 -65.55 44.96
N TYR A 733 23.55 -65.42 46.01
CA TYR A 733 23.26 -66.01 47.32
C TYR A 733 23.70 -65.08 48.46
N PRO A 734 22.95 -64.91 49.56
CA PRO A 734 21.60 -65.44 49.77
C PRO A 734 20.56 -64.65 48.99
N ASN A 735 19.61 -65.35 48.36
CA ASN A 735 18.43 -64.75 47.76
C ASN A 735 17.21 -65.58 48.20
N PRO A 736 16.42 -65.14 49.20
CA PRO A 736 16.34 -63.76 49.71
C PRO A 736 17.53 -63.30 50.58
N ALA A 737 17.92 -62.03 50.42
CA ALA A 737 19.04 -61.36 51.11
C ALA A 737 18.57 -60.44 52.24
N LYS A 738 19.45 -60.10 53.19
CA LYS A 738 19.16 -59.15 54.29
C LYS A 738 20.11 -57.96 54.40
N LYS A 739 21.38 -58.18 54.08
CA LYS A 739 22.44 -57.18 54.26
C LYS A 739 23.42 -57.20 53.10
N GLU A 740 23.75 -58.38 52.60
CA GLU A 740 24.67 -58.54 51.49
C GLU A 740 24.22 -59.70 50.60
N ILE A 741 24.64 -59.66 49.34
CA ILE A 741 24.54 -60.76 48.37
C ILE A 741 25.91 -61.09 47.82
N PHE A 742 26.12 -62.36 47.50
CA PHE A 742 27.30 -62.85 46.84
C PHE A 742 26.97 -63.28 45.42
N ILE A 743 27.77 -62.84 44.46
CA ILE A 743 27.62 -63.18 43.06
C ILE A 743 28.79 -64.10 42.66
N SER A 744 28.49 -65.29 42.18
CA SER A 744 29.50 -66.22 41.67
C SER A 744 29.25 -66.58 40.21
N SER A 745 30.29 -66.51 39.38
CA SER A 745 30.29 -66.99 37.99
C SER A 745 30.74 -68.44 37.91
N LYS A 746 30.03 -69.29 37.17
CA LYS A 746 30.40 -70.71 36.94
C LYS A 746 31.52 -70.87 35.89
N ASN A 747 31.71 -69.89 35.00
CA ASN A 747 32.62 -69.97 33.84
C ASN A 747 33.76 -68.93 33.84
N GLY A 748 33.95 -68.16 34.92
CA GLY A 748 35.02 -67.15 35.01
C GLY A 748 34.75 -65.85 34.24
N ALA A 749 33.49 -65.58 33.90
CA ALA A 749 33.09 -64.36 33.23
C ALA A 749 33.26 -63.14 34.15
N ILE A 750 33.81 -62.05 33.59
CA ILE A 750 34.09 -60.80 34.31
C ILE A 750 32.84 -59.92 34.27
N ILE A 751 32.29 -59.64 35.45
CA ILE A 751 31.20 -58.68 35.62
C ILE A 751 31.83 -57.30 35.78
N LYS A 752 31.42 -56.36 34.92
CA LYS A 752 31.88 -54.97 34.94
C LYS A 752 31.04 -54.12 35.88
N GLU A 753 29.73 -54.33 35.90
CA GLU A 753 28.82 -53.49 36.68
C GLU A 753 27.65 -54.31 37.24
N VAL A 754 27.13 -53.88 38.39
CA VAL A 754 25.87 -54.35 38.98
C VAL A 754 24.93 -53.18 39.10
N ASN A 755 23.74 -53.30 38.52
CA ASN A 755 22.62 -52.38 38.75
C ASN A 755 21.51 -53.13 39.51
N ILE A 756 20.89 -52.52 40.49
CA ILE A 756 19.66 -53.05 41.11
C ILE A 756 18.54 -52.05 40.87
N TYR A 757 17.42 -52.55 40.37
CA TYR A 757 16.21 -51.81 40.05
C TYR A 757 15.07 -52.23 40.99
N ASN A 758 14.21 -51.29 41.38
CA ASN A 758 12.98 -51.60 42.09
C ASN A 758 11.91 -52.18 41.14
N GLN A 759 10.70 -52.45 41.65
CA GLN A 759 9.62 -53.08 40.88
C GLN A 759 9.04 -52.20 39.76
N ILE A 760 9.34 -50.90 39.77
CA ILE A 760 8.92 -49.93 38.76
C ILE A 760 10.09 -49.55 37.83
N GLY A 761 11.18 -50.32 37.84
CA GLY A 761 12.31 -50.14 36.92
C GLY A 761 13.33 -49.06 37.30
N HIS A 762 13.12 -48.31 38.38
CA HIS A 762 14.10 -47.30 38.83
C HIS A 762 15.34 -47.94 39.45
N LYS A 763 16.52 -47.48 39.02
CA LYS A 763 17.80 -47.92 39.56
C LYS A 763 17.98 -47.40 40.99
N VAL A 764 18.04 -48.32 41.95
CA VAL A 764 18.17 -48.03 43.38
C VAL A 764 19.57 -48.33 43.93
N LEU A 765 20.39 -49.08 43.20
CA LEU A 765 21.78 -49.37 43.57
C LEU A 765 22.63 -49.56 42.32
N TYR A 766 23.85 -49.04 42.33
CA TYR A 766 24.84 -49.17 41.25
C TYR A 766 26.22 -49.42 41.83
N GLU A 767 26.90 -50.46 41.36
CA GLU A 767 28.30 -50.73 41.67
C GLU A 767 29.11 -51.06 40.41
N LYS A 768 30.23 -50.35 40.21
CA LYS A 768 31.10 -50.45 39.02
C LYS A 768 32.31 -51.39 39.20
N ILE A 769 32.55 -51.88 40.42
CA ILE A 769 33.76 -52.65 40.77
C ILE A 769 33.38 -53.70 41.81
N ILE A 770 33.39 -54.98 41.44
CA ILE A 770 32.87 -56.06 42.26
C ILE A 770 34.00 -56.72 43.05
N THR A 771 34.03 -56.53 44.37
CA THR A 771 34.24 -57.69 45.24
C THR A 771 33.04 -58.60 45.06
N ASN A 772 33.17 -59.94 45.07
CA ASN A 772 32.04 -60.88 44.86
C ASN A 772 30.87 -60.74 45.87
N THR A 773 30.87 -59.70 46.69
CA THR A 773 29.88 -59.32 47.70
C THR A 773 29.38 -57.91 47.40
N ILE A 774 28.06 -57.73 47.35
CA ILE A 774 27.36 -56.44 47.19
C ILE A 774 26.56 -56.16 48.45
N ASP A 775 26.68 -54.96 49.03
CA ASP A 775 25.90 -54.53 50.20
C ASP A 775 24.50 -54.06 49.75
N VAL A 776 23.47 -54.72 50.26
CA VAL A 776 22.06 -54.43 49.98
C VAL A 776 21.29 -54.00 51.23
N SER A 777 21.99 -53.69 52.33
CA SER A 777 21.39 -53.36 53.63
C SER A 777 20.57 -52.06 53.63
N MET A 778 20.83 -51.17 52.67
CA MET A 778 20.11 -49.91 52.48
C MET A 778 18.80 -50.08 51.69
N LEU A 779 18.58 -51.24 51.06
CA LEU A 779 17.37 -51.52 50.31
C LEU A 779 16.23 -51.91 51.28
N GLN A 780 15.04 -51.35 51.04
CA GLN A 780 13.85 -51.71 51.82
C GLN A 780 13.43 -53.16 51.52
N GLN A 781 12.67 -53.76 52.43
CA GLN A 781 12.13 -55.11 52.22
C GLN A 781 11.24 -55.13 50.97
N GLY A 782 11.55 -56.00 50.01
CA GLY A 782 10.83 -56.00 48.73
C GLY A 782 11.47 -56.88 47.67
N MET A 783 10.82 -56.93 46.51
CA MET A 783 11.36 -57.54 45.29
C MET A 783 12.09 -56.50 44.46
N TYR A 784 13.23 -56.88 43.90
CA TYR A 784 14.10 -56.08 43.05
C TYR A 784 14.54 -56.90 41.83
N ILE A 785 15.04 -56.21 40.80
CA ILE A 785 15.72 -56.81 39.65
C ILE A 785 17.19 -56.43 39.74
N ILE A 786 18.09 -57.40 39.79
CA ILE A 786 19.52 -57.18 39.71
C ILE A 786 19.99 -57.45 38.28
N GLU A 787 20.72 -56.52 37.69
CA GLU A 787 21.34 -56.59 36.38
C GLU A 787 22.86 -56.64 36.50
N LEU A 788 23.48 -57.64 35.89
CA LEU A 788 24.92 -57.82 35.79
C LEU A 788 25.34 -57.43 34.37
N VAL A 789 26.19 -56.42 34.25
CA VAL A 789 26.74 -55.97 32.96
C VAL A 789 28.08 -56.66 32.71
N LEU A 790 28.17 -57.37 31.58
CA LEU A 790 29.35 -58.09 31.10
C LEU A 790 29.99 -57.33 29.92
N ASN A 791 31.05 -57.88 29.33
CA ASN A 791 31.74 -57.25 28.19
C ASN A 791 30.86 -57.04 26.96
N GLU A 792 29.96 -57.98 26.66
CA GLU A 792 29.16 -58.00 25.42
C GLU A 792 27.67 -58.26 25.69
N SER A 793 27.25 -58.35 26.96
CA SER A 793 25.86 -58.67 27.33
C SER A 793 25.47 -58.15 28.70
N LYS A 794 24.16 -58.08 28.96
CA LYS A 794 23.58 -57.76 30.28
C LYS A 794 22.71 -58.94 30.71
N ILE A 795 22.77 -59.31 31.99
CA ILE A 795 21.99 -60.41 32.58
C ILE A 795 21.13 -59.86 33.71
N ARG A 796 19.84 -60.19 33.76
CA ARG A 796 18.93 -59.76 34.83
C ARG A 796 18.39 -60.95 35.63
N GLU A 797 18.39 -60.85 36.95
CA GLU A 797 17.83 -61.86 37.86
C GLU A 797 16.94 -61.20 38.92
N LYS A 798 16.00 -61.97 39.47
CA LYS A 798 15.11 -61.53 40.55
C LYS A 798 15.86 -61.56 41.88
N LEU A 799 15.93 -60.44 42.60
CA LEU A 799 16.50 -60.35 43.94
C LEU A 799 15.41 -60.04 44.98
N THR A 800 15.37 -60.80 46.07
CA THR A 800 14.42 -60.57 47.17
C THR A 800 15.15 -60.05 48.39
N ILE A 801 14.75 -58.90 48.96
CA ILE A 801 15.27 -58.37 50.23
C ILE A 801 14.28 -58.65 51.36
N ARG A 802 14.74 -59.15 52.52
CA ARG A 802 13.91 -59.62 53.64
C ARG A 802 14.21 -59.00 54.99
#